data_AF-A0A150P0Q4-F1
#
_entry.id   AF-A0A150P0Q4-F1
#
_cell.length_a   1.000
_cell.length_b   1.000
_cell.length_c   1.000
_cell.angle_alpha   90.00
_cell.angle_beta   90.00
_cell.angle_gamma   90.00
#
_symmetry.space_group_name_H-M   'P 1'
#
loop_
_entity.id
_entity.type
_entity.pdbx_description
1 polymer ?
#
loop_
_entity_poly.entity_id
_entity_poly.type
_entity_poly.pdbx_seq_one_letter_code
_entity_poly.pdbx_strand_id
1 'polypeptide(L)'
;MPAQMTFRPAETPLRDLLEEIHRGDLQLPDFQRSWVWDDERIRDLIASVSQAWPVGAVLLLECGGEVQFKARPVEGAPENRGRERRLILDGQQRLTSLYVALRTGLPVATVDTKGNRINRIYFFDIRKAIEESVERKDAILAVDPTRQIRENFNRNVVLDLSTPEKEFEQLCIPVATAFDPAACQNWRRGMSKLHRHNPEIADLYDQFELEVVQSIQQYRLPSIELGRGTSRQAVCMVFEKVNTGGKPLDVFELVTATYAARSVDLRADWEAQLQRMRTHRVLAELTPTDFLQAVTLLSTWRRNTDGRVHVGCRRIDILNLPLEEYRAHAAAVEQGFVTAVKILEREKIFEPEYLPYQSQLIPFAAIAAALGPRLLEPSVREKILRWYWCGVFGELYGGTTETRFGRDINEVPAWIDGGPEPSTVMDCNFVPSRLATLTTRNSAAYKGFMALLLQEGGRDLYTGDQIERSMYFDEHVDLHHIFPLSFFKGKMGPPFTTIINKTPQTSRTNKRLGGVNPSLYIARIERGGVEPRNLDEFIETHCIEPASLRQDDFGAFYRERARRLLDAVERLTGKPINGRESEETVRSFAGPIPRLVVAGGPRPTQKLFDHYDVIEELPSGGMSSGYKVRGPGGELLFMKKVPIEGVASDALRREIDIYARLERAQVEGVLRIHGIERNETHVALLTELADGGSLASYLRAAGGALSPAEAKPIALTVLAALRELHALDVVHRDLKPENVLRCGGLWKLCDFGIAKNLRRLVTQHRTFAGHGTPGFAPPEQVDGAEAHPSADIYAFGKLLAYLLTGQTDVDKVTQPSWGKLARTCTIREPSGRLSLDQVETDLVAIVT
;
A
#
# COMPACT_ATOMS: atom_id res chain seq x y z
N MET A 1 -3.38 -31.73 -24.73
CA MET A 1 -2.47 -32.80 -24.26
C MET A 1 -2.56 -32.83 -22.75
N PRO A 2 -2.82 -33.97 -22.09
CA PRO A 2 -2.79 -34.03 -20.63
C PRO A 2 -1.36 -33.73 -20.15
N ALA A 3 -1.24 -32.95 -19.06
CA ALA A 3 0.05 -32.59 -18.49
C ALA A 3 0.82 -33.86 -18.09
N GLN A 4 1.94 -34.12 -18.78
CA GLN A 4 2.87 -35.19 -18.41
C GLN A 4 3.33 -34.94 -16.96
N MET A 5 3.24 -35.94 -16.10
CA MET A 5 3.75 -35.84 -14.73
C MET A 5 5.25 -35.49 -14.76
N THR A 6 5.58 -34.29 -14.28
CA THR A 6 6.93 -33.71 -14.26
C THR A 6 7.71 -34.02 -12.99
N PHE A 7 7.11 -34.75 -12.04
CA PHE A 7 7.67 -35.09 -10.73
C PHE A 7 7.88 -36.59 -10.61
N ARG A 8 9.06 -37.01 -10.16
CA ARG A 8 9.40 -38.41 -9.86
C ARG A 8 9.79 -38.55 -8.39
N PRO A 9 8.95 -39.14 -7.52
CA PRO A 9 9.36 -39.48 -6.17
C PRO A 9 10.31 -40.67 -6.19
N ALA A 10 11.38 -40.61 -5.39
CA ALA A 10 12.37 -41.66 -5.25
C ALA A 10 12.90 -41.71 -3.81
N GLU A 11 13.31 -42.89 -3.34
CA GLU A 11 14.05 -43.06 -2.08
C GLU A 11 15.51 -43.36 -2.37
N THR A 12 16.35 -42.34 -2.23
CA THR A 12 17.77 -42.43 -2.60
C THR A 12 18.60 -42.73 -1.36
N PRO A 13 19.50 -43.73 -1.37
CA PRO A 13 20.44 -43.96 -0.28
C PRO A 13 21.26 -42.70 0.01
N LEU A 14 21.40 -42.33 1.29
CA LEU A 14 22.15 -41.13 1.69
C LEU A 14 23.60 -41.20 1.17
N ARG A 15 24.22 -42.38 1.23
CA ARG A 15 25.56 -42.65 0.69
C ARG A 15 25.69 -42.18 -0.76
N ASP A 16 24.72 -42.51 -1.61
CA ASP A 16 24.78 -42.21 -3.04
C ASP A 16 24.72 -40.70 -3.29
N LEU A 17 23.82 -39.99 -2.58
CA LEU A 17 23.73 -38.52 -2.64
C LEU A 17 25.04 -37.86 -2.20
N LEU A 18 25.67 -38.33 -1.12
CA LEU A 18 26.94 -37.77 -0.64
C LEU A 18 28.10 -38.05 -1.61
N GLU A 19 28.12 -39.22 -2.24
CA GLU A 19 29.11 -39.58 -3.27
C GLU A 19 28.90 -38.78 -4.57
N GLU A 20 27.67 -38.49 -4.96
CA GLU A 20 27.38 -37.61 -6.08
C GLU A 20 27.81 -36.16 -5.82
N ILE A 21 27.64 -35.67 -4.58
CA ILE A 21 28.19 -34.37 -4.17
C ILE A 21 29.72 -34.41 -4.26
N HIS A 22 30.36 -35.48 -3.78
CA HIS A 22 31.82 -35.63 -3.82
C HIS A 22 32.38 -35.69 -5.25
N ARG A 23 31.68 -36.38 -6.16
CA ARG A 23 32.03 -36.44 -7.59
C ARG A 23 31.74 -35.14 -8.34
N GLY A 24 30.86 -34.30 -7.80
CA GLY A 24 30.42 -33.04 -8.41
C GLY A 24 29.25 -33.20 -9.39
N ASP A 25 28.57 -34.35 -9.36
CA ASP A 25 27.38 -34.64 -10.17
C ASP A 25 26.12 -33.96 -9.56
N LEU A 26 26.12 -33.81 -8.23
CA LEU A 26 25.07 -33.11 -7.47
C LEU A 26 25.62 -31.79 -6.90
N GLN A 27 25.06 -30.67 -7.34
CA GLN A 27 25.58 -29.32 -7.05
C GLN A 27 24.50 -28.39 -6.49
N LEU A 28 24.93 -27.23 -5.99
CA LEU A 28 24.02 -26.17 -5.57
C LEU A 28 23.82 -25.18 -6.72
N PRO A 29 22.61 -24.67 -6.95
CA PRO A 29 22.44 -23.46 -7.74
C PRO A 29 23.19 -22.27 -7.11
N ASP A 30 23.81 -21.43 -7.93
CA ASP A 30 24.64 -20.32 -7.47
C ASP A 30 23.85 -19.22 -6.73
N PHE A 31 22.56 -19.11 -6.99
CA PHE A 31 21.65 -18.18 -6.31
C PHE A 31 21.20 -18.65 -4.91
N GLN A 32 21.45 -19.90 -4.53
CA GLN A 32 21.19 -20.35 -3.16
C GLN A 32 22.17 -19.70 -2.19
N ARG A 33 21.65 -19.24 -1.04
CA ARG A 33 22.43 -18.55 -0.02
C ARG A 33 23.60 -19.38 0.48
N SER A 34 24.62 -18.73 1.02
CA SER A 34 25.67 -19.40 1.80
C SER A 34 25.04 -20.22 2.92
N TRP A 35 25.70 -21.29 3.33
CA TRP A 35 25.24 -22.18 4.40
C TRP A 35 25.35 -21.47 5.77
N VAL A 36 24.28 -21.54 6.60
CA VAL A 36 24.12 -20.77 7.86
C VAL A 36 23.37 -21.57 8.95
N TRP A 37 23.49 -22.89 8.99
CA TRP A 37 22.92 -23.66 10.10
C TRP A 37 23.78 -23.51 11.36
N ASP A 38 23.11 -23.35 12.50
CA ASP A 38 23.72 -23.38 13.83
C ASP A 38 24.11 -24.81 14.24
N ASP A 39 24.98 -24.90 15.25
CA ASP A 39 25.53 -26.18 15.72
C ASP A 39 24.45 -27.14 16.24
N GLU A 40 23.41 -26.60 16.87
CA GLU A 40 22.31 -27.38 17.46
C GLU A 40 21.53 -28.14 16.39
N ARG A 41 21.15 -27.46 15.30
CA ARG A 41 20.44 -28.07 14.16
C ARG A 41 21.25 -29.16 13.47
N ILE A 42 22.58 -29.01 13.41
CA ILE A 42 23.46 -30.01 12.80
C ILE A 42 23.50 -31.27 13.67
N ARG A 43 23.63 -31.12 14.99
CA ARG A 43 23.59 -32.24 15.94
C ARG A 43 22.24 -32.96 15.90
N ASP A 44 21.13 -32.23 15.87
CA ASP A 44 19.78 -32.81 15.75
C ASP A 44 19.60 -33.58 14.42
N LEU A 45 20.17 -33.07 13.33
CA LEU A 45 20.12 -33.74 12.04
C LEU A 45 20.91 -35.05 12.06
N ILE A 46 22.13 -35.03 12.60
CA ILE A 46 22.96 -36.24 12.74
C ILE A 46 22.26 -37.25 13.67
N ALA A 47 21.66 -36.79 14.78
CA ALA A 47 20.89 -37.63 15.71
C ALA A 47 19.75 -38.34 14.98
N SER A 48 18.93 -37.58 14.26
CA SER A 48 17.78 -38.10 13.50
C SER A 48 18.21 -39.14 12.47
N VAL A 49 19.26 -38.87 11.68
CA VAL A 49 19.79 -39.85 10.71
C VAL A 49 20.32 -41.10 11.42
N SER A 50 20.98 -40.95 12.57
CA SER A 50 21.50 -42.07 13.36
C SER A 50 20.44 -42.93 14.05
N GLN A 51 19.20 -42.45 14.13
CA GLN A 51 18.04 -43.17 14.65
C GLN A 51 17.10 -43.65 13.53
N ALA A 52 17.49 -43.46 12.26
CA ALA A 52 16.65 -43.69 11.09
C ALA A 52 15.33 -42.89 11.10
N TRP A 53 15.27 -41.75 11.80
CA TRP A 53 14.11 -40.87 11.84
C TRP A 53 14.02 -40.00 10.57
N PRO A 54 12.81 -39.67 10.10
CA PRO A 54 12.65 -38.90 8.87
C PRO A 54 13.11 -37.45 9.04
N VAL A 55 14.07 -37.01 8.20
CA VAL A 55 14.60 -35.63 8.21
C VAL A 55 13.98 -34.73 7.13
N GLY A 56 12.86 -35.18 6.55
CA GLY A 56 12.15 -34.53 5.44
C GLY A 56 12.70 -34.89 4.06
N ALA A 57 11.93 -34.62 3.01
CA ALA A 57 12.35 -34.89 1.63
C ALA A 57 13.33 -33.84 1.10
N VAL A 58 14.10 -34.19 0.06
CA VAL A 58 14.93 -33.26 -0.73
C VAL A 58 14.35 -33.09 -2.13
N LEU A 59 14.56 -31.92 -2.72
CA LEU A 59 14.09 -31.61 -4.07
C LEU A 59 15.28 -31.43 -5.01
N LEU A 60 15.31 -32.20 -6.09
CA LEU A 60 16.39 -32.22 -7.07
C LEU A 60 15.88 -31.79 -8.45
N LEU A 61 16.76 -31.17 -9.26
CA LEU A 61 16.48 -30.77 -10.64
C LEU A 61 17.48 -31.38 -11.60
N GLU A 62 16.99 -32.08 -12.62
CA GLU A 62 17.82 -32.55 -13.75
C GLU A 62 18.19 -31.38 -14.67
N CYS A 63 19.48 -31.13 -14.89
CA CYS A 63 19.95 -30.13 -15.85
C CYS A 63 19.83 -30.64 -17.31
N GLY A 64 19.74 -29.71 -18.27
CA GLY A 64 19.70 -30.00 -19.70
C GLY A 64 18.35 -29.71 -20.39
N GLY A 65 17.43 -29.03 -19.71
CA GLY A 65 16.16 -28.51 -20.26
C GLY A 65 16.18 -27.00 -20.57
N GLU A 66 15.01 -26.36 -20.64
CA GLU A 66 14.87 -24.90 -20.79
C GLU A 66 15.50 -24.11 -19.63
N VAL A 67 15.58 -24.71 -18.44
CA VAL A 67 16.11 -24.08 -17.23
C VAL A 67 17.60 -24.36 -17.10
N GLN A 68 18.42 -23.31 -17.22
CA GLN A 68 19.86 -23.38 -16.95
C GLN A 68 20.19 -22.47 -15.76
N PHE A 69 20.60 -23.06 -14.65
CA PHE A 69 21.17 -22.34 -13.52
C PHE A 69 22.68 -22.52 -13.51
N LYS A 70 23.41 -21.47 -13.15
CA LYS A 70 24.83 -21.60 -12.87
C LYS A 70 24.99 -22.40 -11.58
N ALA A 71 25.89 -23.38 -11.61
CA ALA A 71 26.09 -24.30 -10.51
C ALA A 71 27.34 -23.91 -9.72
N ARG A 72 27.30 -24.11 -8.42
CA ARG A 72 28.44 -24.03 -7.50
C ARG A 72 28.57 -25.34 -6.71
N PRO A 73 29.78 -25.75 -6.34
CA PRO A 73 29.96 -26.93 -5.50
C PRO A 73 29.29 -26.73 -4.13
N VAL A 74 28.89 -27.84 -3.52
CA VAL A 74 28.52 -27.89 -2.09
C VAL A 74 29.77 -27.53 -1.27
N GLU A 75 29.58 -26.89 -0.12
CA GLU A 75 30.69 -26.52 0.76
C GLU A 75 31.56 -27.76 1.09
N GLY A 76 32.88 -27.63 0.92
CA GLY A 76 33.84 -28.73 1.14
C GLY A 76 33.94 -29.76 -0.01
N ALA A 77 33.14 -29.65 -1.07
CA ALA A 77 33.23 -30.54 -2.23
C ALA A 77 34.30 -30.07 -3.25
N PRO A 78 34.96 -30.99 -3.98
CA PRO A 78 35.93 -30.63 -5.03
C PRO A 78 35.30 -29.80 -6.16
N GLU A 79 36.07 -28.89 -6.76
CA GLU A 79 35.66 -28.21 -7.99
C GLU A 79 35.73 -29.18 -9.18
N ASN A 80 34.60 -29.79 -9.57
CA ASN A 80 34.53 -30.67 -10.73
C ASN A 80 33.54 -30.18 -11.80
N ARG A 81 33.89 -30.37 -13.09
CA ARG A 81 33.14 -29.93 -14.28
C ARG A 81 32.52 -31.11 -15.03
N GLY A 82 31.69 -31.92 -14.37
CA GLY A 82 30.92 -33.00 -15.00
C GLY A 82 29.89 -32.52 -16.03
N ARG A 83 29.47 -33.44 -16.92
CA ARG A 83 28.57 -33.20 -18.09
C ARG A 83 27.08 -33.37 -17.78
N GLU A 84 26.71 -34.22 -16.82
CA GLU A 84 25.33 -34.43 -16.40
C GLU A 84 25.18 -33.93 -14.96
N ARG A 85 24.39 -32.87 -14.76
CA ARG A 85 24.32 -32.16 -13.48
C ARG A 85 22.92 -32.26 -12.90
N ARG A 86 22.82 -32.63 -11.63
CA ARG A 86 21.62 -32.41 -10.81
C ARG A 86 21.86 -31.26 -9.86
N LEU A 87 20.81 -30.48 -9.61
CA LEU A 87 20.86 -29.35 -8.69
C LEU A 87 19.97 -29.60 -7.48
N ILE A 88 20.50 -29.34 -6.29
CA ILE A 88 19.74 -29.38 -5.03
C ILE A 88 18.91 -28.11 -4.95
N LEU A 89 17.59 -28.20 -5.10
CA LEU A 89 16.67 -27.07 -4.97
C LEU A 89 16.19 -26.88 -3.52
N ASP A 90 15.92 -27.98 -2.81
CA ASP A 90 15.62 -27.96 -1.37
C ASP A 90 16.39 -29.06 -0.64
N GLY A 91 16.69 -28.80 0.62
CA GLY A 91 17.54 -29.66 1.45
C GLY A 91 19.02 -29.29 1.39
N GLN A 92 19.37 -28.13 0.82
CA GLN A 92 20.74 -27.62 0.77
C GLN A 92 21.42 -27.70 2.15
N GLN A 93 20.81 -27.11 3.18
CA GLN A 93 21.43 -27.02 4.50
C GLN A 93 21.61 -28.41 5.13
N ARG A 94 20.65 -29.31 4.93
CA ARG A 94 20.69 -30.70 5.42
C ARG A 94 21.79 -31.50 4.73
N LEU A 95 21.78 -31.54 3.39
CA LEU A 95 22.76 -32.29 2.60
C LEU A 95 24.17 -31.72 2.76
N THR A 96 24.34 -30.40 2.83
CA THR A 96 25.65 -29.77 3.08
C THR A 96 26.19 -30.17 4.45
N SER A 97 25.36 -30.09 5.49
CA SER A 97 25.79 -30.45 6.86
C SER A 97 26.14 -31.93 6.97
N LEU A 98 25.31 -32.82 6.41
CA LEU A 98 25.59 -34.25 6.37
C LEU A 98 26.83 -34.57 5.53
N TYR A 99 27.03 -33.91 4.40
CA TYR A 99 28.20 -34.11 3.56
C TYR A 99 29.50 -33.77 4.30
N VAL A 100 29.59 -32.58 4.90
CA VAL A 100 30.80 -32.18 5.61
C VAL A 100 30.99 -33.00 6.89
N ALA A 101 29.92 -33.29 7.65
CA ALA A 101 30.04 -34.03 8.91
C ALA A 101 30.33 -35.53 8.72
N LEU A 102 29.71 -36.20 7.74
CA LEU A 102 29.77 -37.66 7.57
C LEU A 102 30.77 -38.14 6.52
N ARG A 103 31.21 -37.27 5.59
CA ARG A 103 32.03 -37.70 4.44
C ARG A 103 33.40 -37.06 4.33
N THR A 104 33.54 -35.77 4.62
CA THR A 104 34.80 -35.04 4.36
C THR A 104 35.81 -35.15 5.51
N GLY A 105 35.34 -35.32 6.74
CA GLY A 105 36.21 -35.28 7.94
C GLY A 105 36.81 -33.90 8.22
N LEU A 106 36.36 -32.86 7.52
CA LEU A 106 36.77 -31.47 7.72
C LEU A 106 35.92 -30.81 8.83
N PRO A 107 36.43 -29.77 9.51
CA PRO A 107 35.62 -28.96 10.39
C PRO A 107 34.43 -28.31 9.66
N VAL A 108 33.26 -28.40 10.26
CA VAL A 108 31.97 -27.88 9.79
C VAL A 108 31.85 -26.41 10.24
N ALA A 109 31.85 -25.47 9.30
CA ALA A 109 31.83 -24.01 9.57
C ALA A 109 30.43 -23.45 9.95
N THR A 110 30.00 -23.65 11.19
CA THR A 110 28.67 -23.31 11.69
C THR A 110 28.62 -21.96 12.45
N VAL A 111 27.50 -21.64 13.10
CA VAL A 111 27.33 -20.49 14.00
C VAL A 111 26.95 -20.92 15.41
N ASP A 112 27.40 -20.18 16.42
CA ASP A 112 26.94 -20.36 17.80
C ASP A 112 25.52 -19.78 18.01
N THR A 113 24.97 -19.98 19.21
CA THR A 113 23.65 -19.44 19.60
C THR A 113 23.57 -17.90 19.60
N LYS A 114 24.70 -17.21 19.48
CA LYS A 114 24.80 -15.74 19.39
C LYS A 114 25.07 -15.26 17.95
N GLY A 115 25.13 -16.18 16.98
CA GLY A 115 25.37 -15.89 15.56
C GLY A 115 26.84 -15.70 15.19
N ASN A 116 27.80 -16.00 16.07
CA ASN A 116 29.23 -15.92 15.76
C ASN A 116 29.65 -17.14 14.93
N ARG A 117 30.48 -16.94 13.90
CA ARG A 117 31.02 -18.03 13.08
C ARG A 117 32.02 -18.86 13.88
N ILE A 118 31.83 -20.18 13.85
CA ILE A 118 32.67 -21.16 14.54
C ILE A 118 32.92 -22.37 13.62
N ASN A 119 33.91 -23.20 13.94
CA ASN A 119 34.15 -24.46 13.23
C ASN A 119 34.03 -25.62 14.23
N ARG A 120 33.31 -26.68 13.84
CA ARG A 120 33.05 -27.85 14.71
C ARG A 120 33.40 -29.17 14.03
N ILE A 121 33.93 -30.11 14.81
CA ILE A 121 34.09 -31.50 14.44
C ILE A 121 33.15 -32.31 15.34
N TYR A 122 32.42 -33.27 14.76
CA TYR A 122 31.43 -34.05 15.48
C TYR A 122 31.93 -35.45 15.83
N PHE A 123 31.69 -35.88 17.06
CA PHE A 123 32.00 -37.21 17.58
C PHE A 123 30.75 -37.85 18.20
N PHE A 124 30.65 -39.18 18.16
CA PHE A 124 29.72 -39.93 18.98
C PHE A 124 30.41 -40.36 20.27
N ASP A 125 29.85 -39.99 21.42
CA ASP A 125 30.09 -40.66 22.70
C ASP A 125 29.36 -42.00 22.66
N ILE A 126 30.12 -43.10 22.52
CA ILE A 126 29.56 -44.42 22.22
C ILE A 126 28.65 -44.89 23.37
N ARG A 127 29.00 -44.60 24.63
CA ARG A 127 28.20 -45.01 25.80
C ARG A 127 26.84 -44.32 25.78
N LYS A 128 26.84 -43.00 25.61
CA LYS A 128 25.61 -42.21 25.57
C LYS A 128 24.75 -42.52 24.34
N ALA A 129 25.38 -42.88 23.22
CA ALA A 129 24.66 -43.11 21.98
C ALA A 129 23.72 -44.33 22.04
N ILE A 130 24.08 -45.36 22.80
CA ILE A 130 23.29 -46.59 22.98
C ILE A 130 22.44 -46.58 24.26
N GLU A 131 22.54 -45.53 25.07
CA GLU A 131 21.80 -45.43 26.33
C GLU A 131 20.38 -44.90 26.10
N GLU A 132 19.36 -45.71 26.39
CA GLU A 132 17.95 -45.34 26.18
C GLU A 132 17.51 -44.13 27.01
N SER A 133 18.19 -43.84 28.13
CA SER A 133 17.86 -42.73 29.03
C SER A 133 18.36 -41.37 28.53
N VAL A 134 19.21 -41.35 27.50
CA VAL A 134 19.87 -40.15 26.97
C VAL A 134 19.33 -39.82 25.59
N GLU A 135 18.99 -38.55 25.34
CA GLU A 135 18.61 -38.13 24.00
C GLU A 135 19.81 -38.28 23.04
N ARG A 136 19.59 -38.87 21.85
CA ARG A 136 20.69 -39.16 20.89
C ARG A 136 21.52 -37.94 20.53
N LYS A 137 20.92 -36.74 20.53
CA LYS A 137 21.64 -35.48 20.28
C LYS A 137 22.74 -35.21 21.32
N ASP A 138 22.54 -35.61 22.57
CA ASP A 138 23.47 -35.39 23.68
C ASP A 138 24.67 -36.33 23.65
N ALA A 139 24.54 -37.44 22.90
CA ALA A 139 25.66 -38.31 22.55
C ALA A 139 26.54 -37.75 21.42
N ILE A 140 26.09 -36.70 20.71
CA ILE A 140 26.86 -36.09 19.61
C ILE A 140 27.63 -34.89 20.17
N LEU A 141 28.94 -35.04 20.28
CA LEU A 141 29.83 -34.03 20.84
C LEU A 141 30.36 -33.11 19.72
N ALA A 142 30.15 -31.79 19.88
CA ALA A 142 30.69 -30.78 18.98
C ALA A 142 31.97 -30.17 19.56
N VAL A 143 33.13 -30.55 19.03
CA VAL A 143 34.44 -30.07 19.48
C VAL A 143 35.02 -29.04 18.52
N ASP A 144 35.89 -28.16 19.01
CA ASP A 144 36.59 -27.22 18.14
C ASP A 144 37.65 -27.94 17.25
N PRO A 145 38.32 -27.26 16.30
CA PRO A 145 39.34 -27.89 15.44
C PRO A 145 40.56 -28.43 16.19
N THR A 146 40.79 -28.04 17.45
CA THR A 146 41.83 -28.63 18.30
C THR A 146 41.38 -29.96 18.93
N ARG A 147 40.12 -30.35 18.68
CA ARG A 147 39.45 -31.55 19.22
C ARG A 147 39.35 -31.55 20.75
N GLN A 148 39.19 -30.38 21.34
CA GLN A 148 39.08 -30.22 22.79
C GLN A 148 37.82 -29.45 23.15
N ILE A 149 37.23 -29.78 24.30
CA ILE A 149 36.17 -28.99 24.94
C ILE A 149 36.80 -28.28 26.13
N ARG A 150 36.65 -26.96 26.20
CA ARG A 150 37.23 -26.13 27.26
C ARG A 150 36.16 -25.29 27.96
N GLU A 151 36.31 -25.14 29.27
CA GLU A 151 35.47 -24.28 30.12
C GLU A 151 36.29 -23.13 30.74
N ASN A 152 35.62 -22.19 31.42
CA ASN A 152 36.23 -21.03 32.09
C ASN A 152 37.11 -20.17 31.18
N PHE A 153 36.54 -19.59 30.11
CA PHE A 153 37.26 -18.76 29.14
C PHE A 153 38.47 -19.48 28.51
N ASN A 154 38.27 -20.73 28.06
CA ASN A 154 39.28 -21.59 27.42
C ASN A 154 40.46 -22.02 28.31
N ARG A 155 40.35 -21.89 29.64
CA ARG A 155 41.45 -22.20 30.56
C ARG A 155 41.51 -23.67 30.97
N ASN A 156 40.36 -24.33 31.13
CA ASN A 156 40.30 -25.70 31.62
C ASN A 156 39.83 -26.64 30.50
N VAL A 157 40.61 -27.67 30.18
CA VAL A 157 40.21 -28.73 29.23
C VAL A 157 39.32 -29.73 29.97
N VAL A 158 38.08 -29.89 29.51
CA VAL A 158 37.06 -30.78 30.09
C VAL A 158 36.98 -32.10 29.31
N LEU A 159 37.23 -32.06 28.01
CA LEU A 159 37.35 -33.24 27.16
C LEU A 159 38.47 -33.04 26.16
N ASP A 160 39.30 -34.06 25.96
CA ASP A 160 40.43 -34.01 25.05
C ASP A 160 40.42 -35.20 24.09
N LEU A 161 40.14 -34.92 22.81
CA LEU A 161 40.10 -35.89 21.71
C LEU A 161 41.19 -35.57 20.67
N SER A 162 42.29 -34.93 21.09
CA SER A 162 43.34 -34.44 20.19
C SER A 162 44.13 -35.55 19.47
N THR A 163 44.12 -36.78 20.00
CA THR A 163 44.80 -37.94 19.40
C THR A 163 43.90 -39.17 19.40
N PRO A 164 44.11 -40.13 18.48
CA PRO A 164 43.34 -41.37 18.44
C PRO A 164 43.34 -42.13 19.77
N GLU A 165 44.46 -42.14 20.51
CA GLU A 165 44.54 -42.81 21.81
C GLU A 165 43.55 -42.22 22.83
N LYS A 166 43.37 -40.89 22.82
CA LYS A 166 42.42 -40.21 23.70
C LYS A 166 40.97 -40.42 23.25
N GLU A 167 40.73 -40.48 21.94
CA GLU A 167 39.44 -40.88 21.37
C GLU A 167 39.03 -42.28 21.86
N PHE A 168 39.97 -43.24 21.85
CA PHE A 168 39.74 -44.59 22.34
C PHE A 168 39.51 -44.66 23.84
N GLU A 169 40.28 -43.90 24.63
CA GLU A 169 40.17 -43.83 26.09
C GLU A 169 38.79 -43.30 26.51
N GLN A 170 38.33 -42.23 25.84
CA GLN A 170 37.04 -41.58 26.10
C GLN A 170 35.87 -42.24 25.35
N LEU A 171 36.11 -43.30 24.58
CA LEU A 171 35.12 -43.98 23.74
C LEU A 171 34.32 -43.02 22.85
N CYS A 172 35.02 -42.08 22.24
CA CYS A 172 34.46 -41.07 21.34
C CYS A 172 34.95 -41.31 19.91
N ILE A 173 34.05 -41.68 19.00
CA ILE A 173 34.39 -41.96 17.59
C ILE A 173 33.99 -40.79 16.68
N PRO A 174 34.84 -40.35 15.74
CA PRO A 174 34.46 -39.29 14.80
C PRO A 174 33.26 -39.69 13.94
N VAL A 175 32.28 -38.80 13.80
CA VAL A 175 31.07 -39.04 12.99
C VAL A 175 31.41 -39.35 11.53
N ALA A 176 32.49 -38.76 11.00
CA ALA A 176 32.95 -38.95 9.63
C ALA A 176 33.39 -40.40 9.28
N THR A 177 33.60 -41.28 10.27
CA THR A 177 33.95 -42.68 9.99
C THR A 177 32.75 -43.52 9.53
N ALA A 178 31.51 -43.02 9.67
CA ALA A 178 30.30 -43.79 9.41
C ALA A 178 30.20 -44.35 7.99
N PHE A 179 30.68 -43.62 6.98
CA PHE A 179 30.73 -44.08 5.58
C PHE A 179 32.11 -44.55 5.10
N ASP A 180 33.10 -44.60 5.99
CA ASP A 180 34.45 -45.10 5.71
C ASP A 180 34.71 -46.41 6.49
N PRO A 181 34.48 -47.58 5.87
CA PRO A 181 34.68 -48.87 6.52
C PRO A 181 36.12 -49.09 7.00
N ALA A 182 37.11 -48.52 6.30
CA ALA A 182 38.52 -48.67 6.66
C ALA A 182 38.84 -47.83 7.92
N ALA A 183 38.38 -46.58 7.96
CA ALA A 183 38.55 -45.74 9.15
C ALA A 183 37.81 -46.31 10.36
N CYS A 184 36.57 -46.79 10.18
CA CYS A 184 35.77 -47.42 11.23
C CYS A 184 36.49 -48.67 11.80
N GLN A 185 36.97 -49.56 10.91
CA GLN A 185 37.70 -50.76 11.33
C GLN A 185 39.04 -50.43 12.01
N ASN A 186 39.78 -49.42 11.52
CA ASN A 186 41.02 -48.99 12.13
C ASN A 186 40.79 -48.41 13.54
N TRP A 187 39.72 -47.62 13.72
CA TRP A 187 39.32 -47.11 15.03
C TRP A 187 38.97 -48.25 15.98
N ARG A 188 38.13 -49.22 15.55
CA ARG A 188 37.76 -50.41 16.32
C ARG A 188 38.99 -51.21 16.77
N ARG A 189 39.96 -51.42 15.89
CA ARG A 189 41.22 -52.12 16.20
C ARG A 189 42.05 -51.36 17.22
N GLY A 190 42.18 -50.04 17.07
CA GLY A 190 42.93 -49.19 17.99
C GLY A 190 42.32 -49.19 19.39
N MET A 191 41.01 -49.02 19.49
CA MET A 191 40.24 -49.09 20.73
C MET A 191 40.40 -50.44 21.42
N SER A 192 40.21 -51.56 20.69
CA SER A 192 40.34 -52.90 21.24
C SER A 192 41.75 -53.17 21.79
N LYS A 193 42.79 -52.68 21.11
CA LYS A 193 44.18 -52.81 21.56
C LYS A 193 44.44 -52.01 22.84
N LEU A 194 43.97 -50.77 22.93
CA LEU A 194 44.16 -49.91 24.12
C LEU A 194 43.49 -50.53 25.35
N HIS A 195 42.27 -51.05 25.18
CA HIS A 195 41.48 -51.68 26.25
C HIS A 195 41.79 -53.18 26.45
N ARG A 196 42.93 -53.67 25.94
CA ARG A 196 43.42 -55.05 26.12
C ARG A 196 42.38 -56.13 25.77
N HIS A 197 41.61 -55.90 24.70
CA HIS A 197 40.55 -56.79 24.25
C HIS A 197 39.47 -57.08 25.30
N ASN A 198 39.10 -56.07 26.11
CA ASN A 198 38.00 -56.19 27.06
C ASN A 198 36.67 -56.52 26.34
N PRO A 199 36.01 -57.66 26.67
CA PRO A 199 34.77 -58.08 26.03
C PRO A 199 33.62 -57.09 26.24
N GLU A 200 33.50 -56.46 27.41
CA GLU A 200 32.39 -55.50 27.67
C GLU A 200 32.46 -54.28 26.77
N ILE A 201 33.67 -53.80 26.46
CA ILE A 201 33.87 -52.65 25.57
C ILE A 201 33.67 -53.08 24.10
N ALA A 202 34.02 -54.32 23.76
CA ALA A 202 33.74 -54.88 22.45
C ALA A 202 32.23 -55.01 22.19
N ASP A 203 31.49 -55.56 23.15
CA ASP A 203 30.03 -55.69 23.08
C ASP A 203 29.34 -54.31 22.96
N LEU A 204 29.81 -53.33 23.74
CA LEU A 204 29.33 -51.94 23.68
C LEU A 204 29.56 -51.32 22.30
N TYR A 205 30.71 -51.57 21.68
CA TYR A 205 30.98 -51.11 20.31
C TYR A 205 30.12 -51.84 19.28
N ASP A 206 29.94 -53.16 19.42
CA ASP A 206 29.11 -53.96 18.51
C ASP A 206 27.65 -53.49 18.54
N GLN A 207 27.12 -53.16 19.73
CA GLN A 207 25.80 -52.56 19.88
C GLN A 207 25.73 -51.18 19.20
N PHE A 208 26.73 -50.32 19.41
CA PHE A 208 26.80 -49.02 18.74
C PHE A 208 26.89 -49.13 17.21
N GLU A 209 27.68 -50.08 16.70
CA GLU A 209 27.81 -50.32 15.27
C GLU A 209 26.47 -50.75 14.67
N LEU A 210 25.74 -51.64 15.36
CA LEU A 210 24.42 -52.11 14.93
C LEU A 210 23.34 -51.01 15.00
N GLU A 211 23.26 -50.27 16.10
CA GLU A 211 22.17 -49.31 16.33
C GLU A 211 22.39 -47.95 15.66
N VAL A 212 23.66 -47.52 15.54
CA VAL A 212 24.01 -46.16 15.10
C VAL A 212 24.62 -46.19 13.71
N VAL A 213 25.72 -46.93 13.53
CA VAL A 213 26.49 -46.88 12.28
C VAL A 213 25.71 -47.51 11.13
N GLN A 214 25.11 -48.69 11.34
CA GLN A 214 24.28 -49.34 10.31
C GLN A 214 23.04 -48.50 9.96
N SER A 215 22.40 -47.87 10.95
CA SER A 215 21.27 -46.95 10.74
C SER A 215 21.64 -45.79 9.81
N ILE A 216 22.81 -45.17 10.01
CA ILE A 216 23.33 -44.12 9.11
C ILE A 216 23.61 -44.68 7.72
N GLN A 217 24.26 -45.85 7.63
CA GLN A 217 24.67 -46.46 6.37
C GLN A 217 23.50 -46.91 5.49
N GLN A 218 22.41 -47.36 6.11
CA GLN A 218 21.20 -47.82 5.45
C GLN A 218 20.17 -46.70 5.26
N TYR A 219 20.43 -45.49 5.77
CA TYR A 219 19.51 -44.37 5.70
C TYR A 219 19.15 -44.02 4.26
N ARG A 220 17.85 -44.01 3.96
CA ARG A 220 17.29 -43.58 2.67
C ARG A 220 16.60 -42.25 2.84
N LEU A 221 16.99 -41.28 2.02
CA LEU A 221 16.42 -39.95 2.03
C LEU A 221 15.32 -39.85 0.98
N PRO A 222 14.07 -39.50 1.36
CA PRO A 222 13.03 -39.22 0.38
C PRO A 222 13.46 -38.08 -0.54
N SER A 223 13.32 -38.27 -1.85
CA SER A 223 13.73 -37.31 -2.87
C SER A 223 12.63 -37.13 -3.91
N ILE A 224 12.46 -35.90 -4.38
CA ILE A 224 11.54 -35.54 -5.45
C ILE A 224 12.38 -34.96 -6.58
N GLU A 225 12.31 -35.58 -7.75
CA GLU A 225 13.06 -35.12 -8.93
C GLU A 225 12.16 -34.38 -9.92
N LEU A 226 12.62 -33.20 -10.33
CA LEU A 226 12.04 -32.41 -11.42
C LEU A 226 12.76 -32.76 -12.72
N GLY A 227 12.00 -33.28 -13.69
CA GLY A 227 12.55 -33.66 -15.00
C GLY A 227 12.91 -32.45 -15.88
N ARG A 228 13.76 -32.67 -16.89
CA ARG A 228 14.23 -31.64 -17.85
C ARG A 228 13.12 -30.81 -18.55
N GLY A 229 11.91 -31.36 -18.68
CA GLY A 229 10.75 -30.68 -19.28
C GLY A 229 9.98 -29.74 -18.34
N THR A 230 10.43 -29.58 -17.10
CA THR A 230 9.75 -28.72 -16.11
C THR A 230 9.92 -27.25 -16.47
N SER A 231 8.81 -26.53 -16.63
CA SER A 231 8.86 -25.11 -16.98
C SER A 231 9.54 -24.29 -15.88
N ARG A 232 10.20 -23.20 -16.27
CA ARG A 232 10.88 -22.29 -15.33
C ARG A 232 9.96 -21.82 -14.20
N GLN A 233 8.72 -21.49 -14.54
CA GLN A 233 7.71 -21.05 -13.58
C GLN A 233 7.34 -22.16 -12.59
N ALA A 234 7.23 -23.41 -13.05
CA ALA A 234 6.97 -24.55 -12.18
C ALA A 234 8.15 -24.80 -11.21
N VAL A 235 9.39 -24.73 -11.68
CA VAL A 235 10.57 -24.83 -10.82
C VAL A 235 10.54 -23.75 -9.72
N CYS A 236 10.33 -22.48 -10.09
CA CYS A 236 10.24 -21.37 -9.13
C CYS A 236 9.10 -21.55 -8.10
N MET A 237 7.91 -21.98 -8.54
CA MET A 237 6.77 -22.21 -7.65
C MET A 237 6.98 -23.37 -6.68
N VAL A 238 7.60 -24.47 -7.15
CA VAL A 238 7.94 -25.60 -6.28
C VAL A 238 9.00 -25.15 -5.28
N PHE A 239 9.99 -24.39 -5.73
CA PHE A 239 11.01 -23.80 -4.88
C PHE A 239 10.39 -22.95 -3.76
N GLU A 240 9.45 -22.07 -4.09
CA GLU A 240 8.71 -21.26 -3.11
C GLU A 240 7.92 -22.07 -2.10
N LYS A 241 7.15 -23.07 -2.57
CA LYS A 241 6.26 -23.85 -1.69
C LYS A 241 7.00 -24.80 -0.77
N VAL A 242 8.13 -25.36 -1.23
CA VAL A 242 8.91 -26.34 -0.47
C VAL A 242 9.84 -25.65 0.55
N ASN A 243 10.25 -24.39 0.32
CA ASN A 243 11.07 -23.61 1.26
C ASN A 243 10.32 -23.02 2.45
N THR A 244 9.28 -23.71 2.95
CA THR A 244 8.50 -23.28 4.11
C THR A 244 9.23 -23.45 5.45
N GLY A 245 10.31 -24.23 5.50
CA GLY A 245 11.14 -24.45 6.71
C GLY A 245 12.44 -23.61 6.80
N GLY A 246 12.77 -22.80 5.79
CA GLY A 246 13.93 -21.91 5.75
C GLY A 246 13.52 -20.48 5.35
N LYS A 247 14.41 -19.48 5.48
CA LYS A 247 14.08 -18.09 5.06
C LYS A 247 13.77 -18.11 3.55
N PRO A 248 12.52 -17.86 3.12
CA PRO A 248 12.06 -18.11 1.75
C PRO A 248 12.88 -17.32 0.72
N LEU A 249 12.95 -17.83 -0.52
CA LEU A 249 13.55 -17.07 -1.61
C LEU A 249 12.62 -15.96 -2.08
N ASP A 250 13.15 -14.75 -2.13
CA ASP A 250 12.40 -13.58 -2.61
C ASP A 250 12.40 -13.53 -4.15
N VAL A 251 11.47 -12.78 -4.74
CA VAL A 251 11.37 -12.52 -6.18
C VAL A 251 12.73 -12.13 -6.76
N PHE A 252 13.48 -11.29 -6.04
CA PHE A 252 14.82 -10.86 -6.43
C PHE A 252 15.79 -12.02 -6.67
N GLU A 253 15.76 -13.05 -5.83
CA GLU A 253 16.68 -14.18 -5.94
C GLU A 253 16.34 -15.05 -7.17
N LEU A 254 15.05 -15.14 -7.54
CA LEU A 254 14.61 -15.82 -8.76
C LEU A 254 14.97 -15.06 -10.04
N VAL A 255 14.88 -13.72 -10.03
CA VAL A 255 15.35 -12.89 -11.16
C VAL A 255 16.86 -12.97 -11.28
N THR A 256 17.59 -12.95 -10.16
CA THR A 256 19.04 -13.12 -10.13
C THR A 256 19.45 -14.44 -10.78
N ALA A 257 18.81 -15.55 -10.39
CA ALA A 257 19.00 -16.86 -11.02
C ALA A 257 18.73 -16.82 -12.53
N THR A 258 17.76 -16.00 -12.94
CA THR A 258 17.36 -15.85 -14.33
C THR A 258 18.40 -15.12 -15.17
N TYR A 259 19.03 -14.10 -14.60
CA TYR A 259 20.05 -13.28 -15.26
C TYR A 259 21.45 -13.91 -15.19
N ALA A 260 21.75 -14.67 -14.13
CA ALA A 260 23.02 -15.39 -13.96
C ALA A 260 23.27 -16.42 -15.07
N ALA A 261 22.20 -17.03 -15.62
CA ALA A 261 22.28 -17.88 -16.82
C ALA A 261 22.89 -17.18 -18.05
N ARG A 262 22.89 -15.83 -18.05
CA ARG A 262 23.47 -14.97 -19.09
C ARG A 262 24.72 -14.23 -18.62
N SER A 263 25.38 -14.71 -17.56
CA SER A 263 26.61 -14.15 -16.97
C SER A 263 26.46 -12.74 -16.39
N VAL A 264 25.28 -12.38 -15.84
CA VAL A 264 25.08 -11.11 -15.12
C VAL A 264 24.82 -11.38 -13.64
N ASP A 265 25.59 -10.70 -12.78
CA ASP A 265 25.40 -10.72 -11.33
C ASP A 265 24.52 -9.56 -10.88
N LEU A 266 23.22 -9.81 -10.83
CA LEU A 266 22.23 -8.81 -10.40
C LEU A 266 22.45 -8.36 -8.95
N ARG A 267 23.06 -9.19 -8.09
CA ARG A 267 23.32 -8.83 -6.70
C ARG A 267 24.44 -7.81 -6.61
N ALA A 268 25.53 -8.02 -7.35
CA ALA A 268 26.62 -7.04 -7.44
C ALA A 268 26.12 -5.70 -8.03
N ASP A 269 25.28 -5.74 -9.06
CA ASP A 269 24.68 -4.54 -9.67
C ASP A 269 23.81 -3.78 -8.65
N TRP A 270 22.94 -4.50 -7.93
CA TRP A 270 22.11 -3.93 -6.88
C TRP A 270 22.94 -3.31 -5.75
N GLU A 271 23.96 -4.01 -5.25
CA GLU A 271 24.83 -3.49 -4.20
C GLU A 271 25.52 -2.19 -4.63
N ALA A 272 25.99 -2.11 -5.88
CA ALA A 272 26.59 -0.89 -6.42
C ALA A 272 25.57 0.27 -6.53
N GLN A 273 24.34 -0.01 -6.99
CA GLN A 273 23.24 0.97 -7.06
C GLN A 273 22.86 1.47 -5.67
N LEU A 274 22.71 0.56 -4.71
CA LEU A 274 22.34 0.86 -3.34
C LEU A 274 23.39 1.74 -2.65
N GLN A 275 24.69 1.50 -2.88
CA GLN A 275 25.76 2.35 -2.32
C GLN A 275 25.66 3.81 -2.81
N ARG A 276 25.31 4.03 -4.08
CA ARG A 276 25.11 5.39 -4.62
C ARG A 276 23.85 6.05 -4.04
N MET A 277 22.75 5.30 -3.96
CA MET A 277 21.48 5.80 -3.44
C MET A 277 21.48 6.06 -1.93
N ARG A 278 22.25 5.29 -1.15
CA ARG A 278 22.38 5.43 0.33
C ARG A 278 22.99 6.74 0.80
N THR A 279 23.51 7.56 -0.11
CA THR A 279 23.81 8.97 0.18
C THR A 279 22.59 9.74 0.69
N HIS A 280 21.39 9.31 0.31
CA HIS A 280 20.11 9.79 0.85
C HIS A 280 19.57 8.83 1.93
N ARG A 281 19.46 9.32 3.17
CA ARG A 281 19.04 8.50 4.33
C ARG A 281 17.66 7.85 4.17
N VAL A 282 16.71 8.52 3.52
CA VAL A 282 15.35 7.98 3.25
C VAL A 282 15.40 6.65 2.48
N LEU A 283 16.44 6.41 1.68
CA LEU A 283 16.61 5.19 0.88
C LEU A 283 17.33 4.06 1.64
N ALA A 284 17.64 4.22 2.93
CA ALA A 284 18.41 3.23 3.68
C ALA A 284 17.72 1.86 3.78
N GLU A 285 16.38 1.85 3.82
CA GLU A 285 15.54 0.64 3.91
C GLU A 285 15.02 0.15 2.55
N LEU A 286 15.45 0.77 1.43
CA LEU A 286 15.06 0.37 0.09
C LEU A 286 15.50 -1.08 -0.18
N THR A 287 14.56 -1.92 -0.60
CA THR A 287 14.85 -3.33 -0.89
C THR A 287 15.16 -3.55 -2.38
N PRO A 288 15.90 -4.62 -2.72
CA PRO A 288 16.11 -4.98 -4.13
C PRO A 288 14.79 -5.22 -4.88
N THR A 289 13.77 -5.72 -4.18
CA THR A 289 12.44 -6.00 -4.77
C THR A 289 11.69 -4.71 -5.09
N ASP A 290 11.75 -3.68 -4.23
CA ASP A 290 11.19 -2.35 -4.51
C ASP A 290 11.81 -1.75 -5.78
N PHE A 291 13.13 -1.88 -5.91
CA PHE A 291 13.86 -1.40 -7.08
C PHE A 291 13.45 -2.14 -8.36
N LEU A 292 13.39 -3.47 -8.31
CA LEU A 292 12.92 -4.28 -9.44
C LEU A 292 11.46 -3.96 -9.79
N GLN A 293 10.60 -3.69 -8.81
CA GLN A 293 9.22 -3.28 -9.07
C GLN A 293 9.19 -1.96 -9.87
N ALA A 294 9.97 -0.96 -9.48
CA ALA A 294 10.04 0.31 -10.20
C ALA A 294 10.61 0.15 -11.63
N VAL A 295 11.65 -0.68 -11.81
CA VAL A 295 12.21 -1.00 -13.15
C VAL A 295 11.18 -1.72 -14.01
N THR A 296 10.49 -2.72 -13.46
CA THR A 296 9.45 -3.48 -14.17
C THR A 296 8.29 -2.58 -14.57
N LEU A 297 7.89 -1.67 -13.68
CA LEU A 297 6.81 -0.72 -13.91
C LEU A 297 7.16 0.24 -15.06
N LEU A 298 8.36 0.83 -15.05
CA LEU A 298 8.84 1.69 -16.14
C LEU A 298 8.94 0.92 -17.46
N SER A 299 9.44 -0.32 -17.43
CA SER A 299 9.61 -1.14 -18.63
C SER A 299 8.29 -1.51 -19.28
N THR A 300 7.36 -2.07 -18.50
CA THR A 300 6.04 -2.49 -18.99
C THR A 300 5.23 -1.29 -19.49
N TRP A 301 5.35 -0.13 -18.84
CA TRP A 301 4.75 1.12 -19.30
C TRP A 301 5.30 1.57 -20.66
N ARG A 302 6.63 1.57 -20.84
CA ARG A 302 7.25 1.95 -22.13
C ARG A 302 6.89 1.01 -23.28
N ARG A 303 6.67 -0.27 -23.00
CA ARG A 303 6.18 -1.23 -24.00
C ARG A 303 4.71 -1.02 -24.38
N ASN A 304 3.94 -0.36 -23.53
CA ASN A 304 2.50 -0.17 -23.72
C ASN A 304 2.18 1.05 -24.60
N THR A 305 2.68 1.09 -25.83
CA THR A 305 2.40 2.21 -26.76
C THR A 305 0.96 2.22 -27.26
N ASP A 306 0.35 1.03 -27.41
CA ASP A 306 -0.96 0.85 -28.06
C ASP A 306 -2.06 0.37 -27.10
N GLY A 307 -1.80 0.35 -25.78
CA GLY A 307 -2.75 -0.13 -24.76
C GLY A 307 -2.91 -1.65 -24.68
N ARG A 308 -2.12 -2.43 -25.43
CA ARG A 308 -2.22 -3.90 -25.50
C ARG A 308 -1.36 -4.64 -24.48
N VAL A 309 -0.40 -3.96 -23.87
CA VAL A 309 0.54 -4.56 -22.92
C VAL A 309 0.08 -4.24 -21.51
N HIS A 310 0.03 -5.25 -20.65
CA HIS A 310 -0.25 -5.05 -19.24
C HIS A 310 0.87 -4.23 -18.59
N VAL A 311 0.52 -3.08 -18.00
CA VAL A 311 1.43 -2.27 -17.19
C VAL A 311 1.28 -2.66 -15.74
N GLY A 312 2.34 -3.20 -15.17
CA GLY A 312 2.32 -3.76 -13.82
C GLY A 312 3.70 -4.17 -13.35
N CYS A 313 3.80 -4.41 -12.06
CA CYS A 313 5.02 -4.87 -11.41
C CYS A 313 4.71 -5.93 -10.36
N ARG A 314 3.67 -6.74 -10.59
CA ARG A 314 3.38 -7.90 -9.74
C ARG A 314 4.51 -8.90 -9.88
N ARG A 315 4.57 -9.85 -8.96
CA ARG A 315 5.54 -10.96 -8.99
C ARG A 315 5.75 -11.56 -10.40
N ILE A 316 4.66 -11.85 -11.11
CA ILE A 316 4.74 -12.44 -12.45
C ILE A 316 5.35 -11.49 -13.49
N ASP A 317 5.12 -10.18 -13.34
CA ASP A 317 5.67 -9.16 -14.24
C ASP A 317 7.18 -9.04 -14.01
N ILE A 318 7.62 -9.05 -12.75
CA ILE A 318 9.04 -8.98 -12.36
C ILE A 318 9.80 -10.22 -12.86
N LEU A 319 9.24 -11.42 -12.68
CA LEU A 319 9.87 -12.67 -13.15
C LEU A 319 10.00 -12.73 -14.68
N ASN A 320 9.15 -12.01 -15.40
CA ASN A 320 9.16 -11.91 -16.85
C ASN A 320 9.98 -10.73 -17.37
N LEU A 321 10.64 -9.93 -16.51
CA LEU A 321 11.45 -8.79 -16.91
C LEU A 321 12.69 -9.27 -17.68
N PRO A 322 12.83 -8.97 -18.99
CA PRO A 322 14.01 -9.34 -19.76
C PRO A 322 15.25 -8.59 -19.27
N LEU A 323 16.42 -9.25 -19.30
CA LEU A 323 17.70 -8.66 -18.87
C LEU A 323 18.03 -7.36 -19.64
N GLU A 324 17.74 -7.31 -20.94
CA GLU A 324 18.01 -6.12 -21.76
C GLU A 324 17.14 -4.93 -21.33
N GLU A 325 15.89 -5.19 -20.94
CA GLU A 325 14.97 -4.16 -20.41
C GLU A 325 15.44 -3.67 -19.04
N TYR A 326 15.89 -4.58 -18.16
CA TYR A 326 16.50 -4.19 -16.89
C TYR A 326 17.68 -3.24 -17.13
N ARG A 327 18.62 -3.60 -18.01
CA ARG A 327 19.79 -2.76 -18.33
C ARG A 327 19.40 -1.41 -18.93
N ALA A 328 18.37 -1.38 -19.77
CA ALA A 328 17.90 -0.15 -20.42
C ALA A 328 17.22 0.84 -19.44
N HIS A 329 16.73 0.36 -18.30
CA HIS A 329 15.87 1.15 -17.42
C HIS A 329 16.42 1.34 -15.99
N ALA A 330 17.30 0.47 -15.51
CA ALA A 330 17.82 0.51 -14.14
C ALA A 330 18.45 1.86 -13.76
N ALA A 331 19.29 2.43 -14.64
CA ALA A 331 19.94 3.73 -14.38
C ALA A 331 18.93 4.89 -14.30
N ALA A 332 17.89 4.87 -15.14
CA ALA A 332 16.84 5.90 -15.10
C ALA A 332 16.02 5.79 -13.81
N VAL A 333 15.73 4.57 -13.34
CA VAL A 333 15.01 4.33 -12.09
C VAL A 333 15.85 4.69 -10.87
N GLU A 334 17.15 4.40 -10.87
CA GLU A 334 18.08 4.86 -9.84
C GLU A 334 17.99 6.39 -9.69
N GLN A 335 18.09 7.12 -10.81
CA GLN A 335 17.92 8.58 -10.81
C GLN A 335 16.50 9.01 -10.42
N GLY A 336 15.49 8.22 -10.76
CA GLY A 336 14.11 8.41 -10.34
C GLY A 336 13.95 8.39 -8.82
N PHE A 337 14.50 7.38 -8.13
CA PHE A 337 14.51 7.30 -6.66
C PHE A 337 15.21 8.50 -6.03
N VAL A 338 16.39 8.85 -6.52
CA VAL A 338 17.15 10.01 -6.03
C VAL A 338 16.36 11.31 -6.20
N THR A 339 15.69 11.49 -7.34
CA THR A 339 14.92 12.71 -7.62
C THR A 339 13.64 12.77 -6.78
N ALA A 340 12.93 11.66 -6.63
CA ALA A 340 11.76 11.56 -5.75
C ALA A 340 12.12 11.91 -4.30
N VAL A 341 13.21 11.33 -3.77
CA VAL A 341 13.65 11.63 -2.40
C VAL A 341 14.10 13.07 -2.22
N LYS A 342 14.77 13.68 -3.20
CA LYS A 342 15.10 15.12 -3.13
C LYS A 342 13.86 16.01 -3.03
N ILE A 343 12.74 15.60 -3.65
CA ILE A 343 11.45 16.28 -3.48
C ILE A 343 10.94 16.05 -2.05
N LEU A 344 10.90 14.81 -1.57
CA LEU A 344 10.42 14.47 -0.23
C LEU A 344 11.24 15.11 0.90
N GLU A 345 12.56 15.26 0.73
CA GLU A 345 13.42 15.98 1.68
C GLU A 345 13.05 17.46 1.78
N ARG A 346 12.62 18.10 0.68
CA ARG A 346 12.07 19.48 0.72
C ARG A 346 10.72 19.54 1.43
N GLU A 347 9.97 18.45 1.35
CA GLU A 347 8.73 18.23 2.09
C GLU A 347 8.95 17.81 3.55
N LYS A 348 10.18 17.96 4.08
CA LYS A 348 10.58 17.67 5.47
C LYS A 348 10.54 16.18 5.85
N ILE A 349 10.69 15.27 4.88
CA ILE A 349 10.84 13.83 5.11
C ILE A 349 12.31 13.46 4.96
N PHE A 350 13.00 13.19 6.07
CA PHE A 350 14.48 13.07 6.09
C PHE A 350 15.02 11.66 6.30
N GLU A 351 14.21 10.74 6.85
CA GLU A 351 14.64 9.39 7.18
C GLU A 351 13.52 8.34 7.00
N PRO A 352 13.86 7.03 6.90
CA PRO A 352 12.90 5.98 6.58
C PRO A 352 11.78 5.84 7.61
N GLU A 353 12.10 6.03 8.90
CA GLU A 353 11.11 5.92 9.99
C GLU A 353 9.92 6.87 9.79
N TYR A 354 10.15 8.05 9.20
CA TYR A 354 9.13 9.05 8.91
C TYR A 354 8.68 9.10 7.45
N LEU A 355 9.12 8.16 6.61
CA LEU A 355 8.53 7.99 5.27
C LEU A 355 7.11 7.40 5.41
N PRO A 356 6.04 8.11 4.99
CA PRO A 356 4.67 7.63 5.14
C PRO A 356 4.43 6.25 4.52
N TYR A 357 4.85 6.09 3.26
CA TYR A 357 4.75 4.83 2.53
C TYR A 357 6.03 4.56 1.73
N GLN A 358 6.74 3.50 2.09
CA GLN A 358 7.80 2.94 1.24
C GLN A 358 7.23 2.42 -0.08
N SER A 359 6.04 1.83 -0.05
CA SER A 359 5.31 1.33 -1.22
C SER A 359 5.01 2.42 -2.25
N GLN A 360 4.66 3.64 -1.83
CA GLN A 360 4.39 4.75 -2.75
C GLN A 360 5.67 5.32 -3.40
N LEU A 361 6.85 5.07 -2.81
CA LEU A 361 8.11 5.49 -3.39
C LEU A 361 8.41 4.77 -4.72
N ILE A 362 7.90 3.55 -4.88
CA ILE A 362 8.07 2.71 -6.08
C ILE A 362 7.46 3.37 -7.34
N PRO A 363 6.13 3.65 -7.39
CA PRO A 363 5.56 4.36 -8.53
C PRO A 363 6.10 5.78 -8.64
N PHE A 364 6.44 6.46 -7.53
CA PHE A 364 7.04 7.79 -7.60
C PHE A 364 8.40 7.77 -8.32
N ALA A 365 9.28 6.82 -7.99
CA ALA A 365 10.56 6.67 -8.67
C ALA A 365 10.40 6.35 -10.16
N ALA A 366 9.44 5.50 -10.52
CA ALA A 366 9.18 5.15 -11.91
C ALA A 366 8.57 6.33 -12.71
N ILE A 367 7.65 7.09 -12.10
CA ILE A 367 7.09 8.33 -12.68
C ILE A 367 8.20 9.38 -12.84
N ALA A 368 9.07 9.55 -11.83
CA ALA A 368 10.21 10.45 -11.90
C ALA A 368 11.17 10.06 -13.03
N ALA A 369 11.42 8.76 -13.23
CA ALA A 369 12.23 8.25 -14.34
C ALA A 369 11.55 8.44 -15.71
N ALA A 370 10.21 8.40 -15.77
CA ALA A 370 9.45 8.65 -16.99
C ALA A 370 9.44 10.13 -17.39
N LEU A 371 9.25 11.03 -16.42
CA LEU A 371 9.18 12.49 -16.65
C LEU A 371 10.57 13.13 -16.78
N GLY A 372 11.59 12.55 -16.16
CA GLY A 372 12.95 13.08 -16.16
C GLY A 372 13.02 14.53 -15.63
N PRO A 373 13.69 15.46 -16.33
CA PRO A 373 13.85 16.85 -15.88
C PRO A 373 12.52 17.62 -15.69
N ARG A 374 11.46 17.24 -16.41
CA ARG A 374 10.13 17.89 -16.32
C ARG A 374 9.56 17.87 -14.91
N LEU A 375 9.97 16.90 -14.08
CA LEU A 375 9.55 16.79 -12.68
C LEU A 375 9.90 18.04 -11.85
N LEU A 376 10.92 18.81 -12.27
CA LEU A 376 11.35 20.03 -11.59
C LEU A 376 10.55 21.28 -11.98
N GLU A 377 9.68 21.19 -13.00
CA GLU A 377 8.79 22.28 -13.39
C GLU A 377 7.80 22.59 -12.25
N PRO A 378 7.56 23.86 -11.89
CA PRO A 378 6.74 24.20 -10.73
C PRO A 378 5.31 23.61 -10.75
N SER A 379 4.63 23.69 -11.90
CA SER A 379 3.27 23.15 -12.08
C SER A 379 3.22 21.62 -12.03
N VAL A 380 4.28 20.95 -12.54
CA VAL A 380 4.41 19.49 -12.47
C VAL A 380 4.67 19.05 -11.04
N ARG A 381 5.58 19.74 -10.33
CA ARG A 381 5.88 19.45 -8.93
C ARG A 381 4.64 19.60 -8.05
N GLU A 382 3.83 20.63 -8.27
CA GLU A 382 2.57 20.82 -7.53
C GLU A 382 1.60 19.65 -7.72
N LYS A 383 1.38 19.19 -8.96
CA LYS A 383 0.58 18.00 -9.25
C LYS A 383 1.13 16.74 -8.58
N ILE A 384 2.45 16.54 -8.65
CA ILE A 384 3.12 15.39 -8.03
C ILE A 384 2.96 15.41 -6.50
N LEU A 385 3.12 16.56 -5.86
CA LEU A 385 2.92 16.70 -4.42
C LEU A 385 1.46 16.47 -4.02
N ARG A 386 0.51 16.99 -4.81
CA ARG A 386 -0.92 16.72 -4.60
C ARG A 386 -1.22 15.23 -4.70
N TRP A 387 -0.71 14.54 -5.72
CA TRP A 387 -0.82 13.08 -5.85
C TRP A 387 -0.18 12.34 -4.66
N TYR A 388 1.02 12.76 -4.25
CA TYR A 388 1.73 12.16 -3.14
C TYR A 388 0.92 12.25 -1.83
N TRP A 389 0.52 13.48 -1.46
CA TRP A 389 -0.23 13.75 -0.23
C TRP A 389 -1.63 13.14 -0.25
N CYS A 390 -2.30 13.08 -1.40
CA CYS A 390 -3.54 12.32 -1.56
C CYS A 390 -3.35 10.82 -1.29
N GLY A 391 -2.22 10.24 -1.72
CA GLY A 391 -1.86 8.87 -1.38
C GLY A 391 -1.64 8.64 0.12
N VAL A 392 -0.96 9.57 0.78
CA VAL A 392 -0.64 9.51 2.21
C VAL A 392 -1.89 9.66 3.08
N PHE A 393 -2.64 10.77 2.91
CA PHE A 393 -3.81 11.07 3.74
C PHE A 393 -5.06 10.29 3.30
N GLY A 394 -5.11 9.79 2.06
CA GLY A 394 -6.09 8.78 1.65
C GLY A 394 -5.77 7.37 2.17
N GLU A 395 -4.62 7.16 2.82
CA GLU A 395 -4.11 5.85 3.27
C GLU A 395 -4.14 4.77 2.16
N LEU A 396 -3.86 5.16 0.91
CA LEU A 396 -4.13 4.35 -0.29
C LEU A 396 -3.05 3.30 -0.61
N TYR A 397 -1.94 3.28 0.15
CA TYR A 397 -0.76 2.45 -0.12
C TYR A 397 -0.44 1.42 0.97
N GLY A 398 -1.40 1.13 1.86
CA GLY A 398 -1.26 0.11 2.92
C GLY A 398 -1.72 -1.32 2.56
N GLY A 399 -2.25 -1.57 1.35
CA GLY A 399 -2.90 -2.84 0.94
C GLY A 399 -2.38 -3.46 -0.37
N THR A 400 -3.27 -3.95 -1.25
CA THR A 400 -2.94 -4.51 -2.58
C THR A 400 -2.49 -3.41 -3.57
N THR A 401 -1.28 -2.92 -3.35
CA THR A 401 -0.75 -1.69 -3.96
C THR A 401 -0.25 -1.86 -5.40
N GLU A 402 0.13 -3.06 -5.82
CA GLU A 402 0.73 -3.30 -7.15
C GLU A 402 -0.19 -2.87 -8.30
N THR A 403 -1.51 -3.08 -8.17
CA THR A 403 -2.50 -2.61 -9.15
C THR A 403 -2.56 -1.09 -9.21
N ARG A 404 -2.41 -0.42 -8.06
CA ARG A 404 -2.40 1.05 -7.98
C ARG A 404 -1.12 1.62 -8.61
N PHE A 405 0.03 0.98 -8.41
CA PHE A 405 1.28 1.37 -9.06
C PHE A 405 1.16 1.39 -10.60
N GLY A 406 0.57 0.33 -11.15
CA GLY A 406 0.26 0.22 -12.58
C GLY A 406 -0.65 1.35 -13.08
N ARG A 407 -1.65 1.76 -12.29
CA ARG A 407 -2.52 2.89 -12.63
C ARG A 407 -1.77 4.22 -12.53
N ASP A 408 -1.05 4.47 -11.44
CA ASP A 408 -0.36 5.74 -11.20
C ASP A 408 0.64 6.08 -12.30
N ILE A 409 1.46 5.11 -12.76
CA ILE A 409 2.43 5.38 -13.84
C ILE A 409 1.76 5.70 -15.19
N ASN A 410 0.50 5.28 -15.40
CA ASN A 410 -0.28 5.67 -16.57
C ASN A 410 -0.98 7.01 -16.36
N GLU A 411 -1.65 7.17 -15.23
CA GLU A 411 -2.56 8.29 -14.95
C GLU A 411 -1.82 9.58 -14.59
N VAL A 412 -0.72 9.52 -13.82
CA VAL A 412 -0.02 10.71 -13.34
C VAL A 412 0.70 11.44 -14.48
N PRO A 413 1.51 10.78 -15.35
CA PRO A 413 2.08 11.46 -16.51
C PRO A 413 1.00 12.00 -17.46
N ALA A 414 -0.08 11.23 -17.71
CA ALA A 414 -1.18 11.69 -18.54
C ALA A 414 -1.87 12.94 -17.96
N TRP A 415 -2.09 12.99 -16.65
CA TRP A 415 -2.65 14.15 -15.96
C TRP A 415 -1.75 15.38 -16.05
N ILE A 416 -0.43 15.19 -15.95
CA ILE A 416 0.54 16.26 -16.14
C ILE A 416 0.40 16.86 -17.54
N ASP A 417 0.21 16.02 -18.55
CA ASP A 417 0.03 16.42 -19.96
C ASP A 417 -1.41 16.87 -20.31
N GLY A 418 -2.26 17.13 -19.31
CA GLY A 418 -3.61 17.68 -19.50
C GLY A 418 -4.74 16.64 -19.55
N GLY A 419 -4.44 15.38 -19.27
CA GLY A 419 -5.41 14.30 -19.09
C GLY A 419 -6.23 14.41 -17.78
N PRO A 420 -7.10 13.42 -17.50
CA PRO A 420 -7.94 13.43 -16.30
C PRO A 420 -7.13 13.29 -15.01
N GLU A 421 -7.72 13.72 -13.90
CA GLU A 421 -7.12 13.59 -12.57
C GLU A 421 -6.93 12.10 -12.19
N PRO A 422 -5.79 11.68 -11.61
CA PRO A 422 -5.52 10.29 -11.28
C PRO A 422 -6.48 9.74 -10.23
N SER A 423 -6.77 8.45 -10.32
CA SER A 423 -7.59 7.71 -9.35
C SER A 423 -7.09 7.88 -7.92
N THR A 424 -5.77 7.91 -7.68
CA THR A 424 -5.20 8.17 -6.35
C THR A 424 -5.60 9.54 -5.78
N VAL A 425 -5.76 10.57 -6.61
CA VAL A 425 -6.26 11.87 -6.17
C VAL A 425 -7.79 11.84 -6.02
N MET A 426 -8.51 11.22 -6.96
CA MET A 426 -9.97 11.10 -6.91
C MET A 426 -10.47 10.28 -5.71
N ASP A 427 -9.80 9.18 -5.39
CA ASP A 427 -10.12 8.25 -4.28
C ASP A 427 -9.72 8.82 -2.91
N CYS A 428 -8.86 9.84 -2.86
CA CYS A 428 -8.39 10.42 -1.60
C CYS A 428 -9.57 10.98 -0.80
N ASN A 429 -9.76 10.44 0.40
CA ASN A 429 -10.76 10.88 1.36
C ASN A 429 -10.23 10.69 2.78
N PHE A 430 -9.91 11.80 3.47
CA PHE A 430 -9.52 11.76 4.87
C PHE A 430 -10.75 11.98 5.76
N VAL A 431 -11.08 11.02 6.62
CA VAL A 431 -12.25 11.12 7.52
C VAL A 431 -11.82 11.83 8.83
N PRO A 432 -12.52 12.88 9.32
CA PRO A 432 -12.11 13.62 10.51
C PRO A 432 -11.91 12.76 11.77
N SER A 433 -12.79 11.76 12.00
CA SER A 433 -12.68 10.85 13.14
C SER A 433 -11.37 10.04 13.15
N ARG A 434 -10.73 9.87 11.98
CA ARG A 434 -9.41 9.24 11.87
C ARG A 434 -8.36 9.96 12.72
N LEU A 435 -8.41 11.29 12.75
CA LEU A 435 -7.47 12.11 13.52
C LEU A 435 -7.59 11.85 15.04
N ALA A 436 -8.80 11.58 15.53
CA ALA A 436 -9.07 11.26 16.92
C ALA A 436 -8.61 9.84 17.34
N THR A 437 -8.27 8.97 16.38
CA THR A 437 -7.79 7.59 16.66
C THR A 437 -6.32 7.39 16.31
N LEU A 438 -5.65 8.40 15.77
CA LEU A 438 -4.31 8.28 15.21
C LEU A 438 -3.21 8.30 16.27
N THR A 439 -2.89 7.13 16.84
CA THR A 439 -1.91 6.98 17.95
C THR A 439 -0.60 6.30 17.54
N THR A 440 -0.61 5.52 16.46
CA THR A 440 0.48 4.59 16.09
C THR A 440 1.49 5.24 15.13
N ARG A 441 2.78 5.18 15.49
CA ARG A 441 3.90 5.72 14.69
C ARG A 441 4.05 5.10 13.30
N ASN A 442 3.60 3.85 13.14
CA ASN A 442 3.66 3.12 11.87
C ASN A 442 2.60 3.56 10.85
N SER A 443 1.58 4.34 11.25
CA SER A 443 0.57 4.82 10.29
C SER A 443 1.16 5.86 9.34
N ALA A 444 0.88 5.72 8.04
CA ALA A 444 1.30 6.69 7.04
C ALA A 444 0.76 8.09 7.32
N ALA A 445 -0.51 8.20 7.73
CA ALA A 445 -1.09 9.48 8.12
C ALA A 445 -0.37 10.09 9.33
N TYR A 446 0.04 9.28 10.30
CA TYR A 446 0.79 9.75 11.48
C TYR A 446 2.14 10.37 11.06
N LYS A 447 2.87 9.66 10.20
CA LYS A 447 4.13 10.16 9.62
C LYS A 447 3.90 11.39 8.72
N GLY A 448 2.78 11.43 7.99
CA GLY A 448 2.37 12.59 7.20
C GLY A 448 2.14 13.84 8.05
N PHE A 449 1.53 13.71 9.24
CA PHE A 449 1.37 14.83 10.17
C PHE A 449 2.69 15.33 10.76
N MET A 450 3.68 14.45 10.97
CA MET A 450 5.03 14.87 11.37
C MET A 450 5.63 15.81 10.32
N ALA A 451 5.62 15.40 9.05
CA ALA A 451 6.12 16.22 7.95
C ALA A 451 5.32 17.53 7.79
N LEU A 452 3.98 17.45 7.84
CA LEU A 452 3.08 18.61 7.77
C LEU A 452 3.41 19.65 8.84
N LEU A 453 3.58 19.24 10.11
CA LEU A 453 3.91 20.17 11.20
C LEU A 453 5.26 20.88 10.99
N LEU A 454 6.24 20.18 10.42
CA LEU A 454 7.53 20.79 10.03
C LEU A 454 7.37 21.75 8.84
N GLN A 455 6.44 21.47 7.90
CA GLN A 455 6.16 22.33 6.76
C GLN A 455 5.42 23.62 7.12
N GLU A 456 4.52 23.59 8.12
CA GLU A 456 3.84 24.77 8.67
C GLU A 456 4.81 25.71 9.43
N GLY A 457 6.11 25.39 9.44
CA GLY A 457 7.16 26.21 10.01
C GLY A 457 7.44 25.89 11.47
N GLY A 458 7.10 24.68 11.95
CA GLY A 458 7.28 24.25 13.33
C GLY A 458 8.61 24.67 13.95
N ARG A 459 8.54 25.55 14.95
CA ARG A 459 9.70 26.08 15.68
C ARG A 459 9.92 25.36 16.99
N ASP A 460 11.16 25.18 17.42
CA ASP A 460 11.42 24.68 18.77
C ASP A 460 10.87 25.67 19.80
N LEU A 461 10.06 25.18 20.75
CA LEU A 461 9.27 26.06 21.64
C LEU A 461 10.12 26.87 22.61
N TYR A 462 11.39 26.50 22.81
CA TYR A 462 12.29 27.23 23.71
C TYR A 462 13.22 28.18 22.94
N THR A 463 13.86 27.69 21.88
CA THR A 463 14.84 28.48 21.12
C THR A 463 14.19 29.40 20.10
N GLY A 464 13.00 29.06 19.59
CA GLY A 464 12.34 29.76 18.50
C GLY A 464 12.92 29.47 17.12
N ASP A 465 13.95 28.61 17.04
CA ASP A 465 14.57 28.20 15.80
C ASP A 465 13.60 27.31 15.01
N GLN A 466 13.52 27.54 13.70
CA GLN A 466 12.76 26.67 12.81
C GLN A 466 13.44 25.31 12.72
N ILE A 467 12.66 24.24 12.84
CA ILE A 467 13.19 22.87 12.77
C ILE A 467 13.56 22.54 11.32
N GLU A 468 14.80 22.87 10.98
CA GLU A 468 15.44 22.54 9.70
C GLU A 468 16.23 21.24 9.78
N ARG A 469 16.68 20.73 8.62
CA ARG A 469 17.33 19.41 8.51
C ARG A 469 18.51 19.21 9.48
N SER A 470 19.35 20.23 9.70
CA SER A 470 20.50 20.11 10.61
C SER A 470 20.04 19.91 12.05
N MET A 471 19.18 20.79 12.55
CA MET A 471 18.60 20.70 13.90
C MET A 471 17.85 19.38 14.11
N TYR A 472 17.13 18.90 13.09
CA TYR A 472 16.40 17.64 13.14
C TYR A 472 17.30 16.47 13.57
N PHE A 473 18.49 16.35 12.98
CA PHE A 473 19.45 15.29 13.30
C PHE A 473 20.27 15.59 14.55
N ASP A 474 20.78 16.81 14.70
CA ASP A 474 21.73 17.18 15.76
C ASP A 474 21.07 17.20 17.15
N GLU A 475 19.79 17.57 17.21
CA GLU A 475 19.03 17.73 18.47
C GLU A 475 17.99 16.62 18.69
N HIS A 476 18.02 15.57 17.86
CA HIS A 476 17.15 14.39 17.93
C HIS A 476 15.66 14.76 18.07
N VAL A 477 15.09 15.37 17.03
CA VAL A 477 13.69 15.81 17.02
C VAL A 477 12.74 14.60 16.91
N ASP A 478 11.75 14.55 17.80
CA ASP A 478 10.69 13.53 17.79
C ASP A 478 9.34 14.19 18.18
N LEU A 479 8.25 13.47 17.94
CA LEU A 479 6.90 13.83 18.39
C LEU A 479 6.73 13.60 19.88
N HIS A 480 6.60 14.69 20.63
CA HIS A 480 6.36 14.69 22.06
C HIS A 480 4.96 15.19 22.42
N HIS A 481 4.45 14.79 23.58
CA HIS A 481 3.13 15.21 24.04
C HIS A 481 3.14 16.70 24.41
N ILE A 482 2.11 17.45 23.98
CA ILE A 482 1.93 18.86 24.38
C ILE A 482 1.36 18.92 25.80
N PHE A 483 0.22 18.26 26.02
CA PHE A 483 -0.25 17.96 27.37
C PHE A 483 0.38 16.63 27.83
N PRO A 484 1.26 16.63 28.84
CA PRO A 484 1.92 15.41 29.28
C PRO A 484 0.94 14.43 29.93
N LEU A 485 1.25 13.13 29.90
CA LEU A 485 0.36 12.10 30.47
C LEU A 485 0.12 12.26 31.99
N SER A 486 1.03 12.92 32.70
CA SER A 486 0.87 13.31 34.11
C SER A 486 -0.35 14.22 34.33
N PHE A 487 -0.66 15.11 33.37
CA PHE A 487 -1.88 15.94 33.38
C PHE A 487 -3.15 15.06 33.46
N PHE A 488 -3.12 13.91 32.80
CA PHE A 488 -4.24 12.95 32.75
C PHE A 488 -4.11 11.82 33.79
N LYS A 489 -3.30 11.99 34.84
CA LYS A 489 -3.04 10.96 35.87
C LYS A 489 -2.56 9.62 35.26
N GLY A 490 -1.80 9.69 34.17
CA GLY A 490 -1.22 8.52 33.50
C GLY A 490 -2.17 7.77 32.55
N LYS A 491 -3.36 8.29 32.25
CA LYS A 491 -4.26 7.67 31.26
C LYS A 491 -3.59 7.60 29.88
N MET A 492 -3.60 6.42 29.27
CA MET A 492 -3.11 6.17 27.91
C MET A 492 -4.26 5.95 26.92
N GLY A 493 -3.95 6.04 25.62
CA GLY A 493 -4.93 5.89 24.53
C GLY A 493 -5.55 7.21 24.07
N PRO A 494 -6.47 7.18 23.09
CA PRO A 494 -7.24 8.34 22.69
C PRO A 494 -8.11 8.90 23.83
N PRO A 495 -8.27 10.23 23.95
CA PRO A 495 -7.69 11.28 23.10
C PRO A 495 -6.24 11.66 23.49
N PHE A 496 -5.71 11.16 24.60
CA PHE A 496 -4.49 11.68 25.25
C PHE A 496 -3.19 11.42 24.48
N THR A 497 -3.14 10.34 23.68
CA THR A 497 -1.93 9.88 22.98
C THR A 497 -2.01 10.02 21.45
N THR A 498 -3.06 10.69 20.94
CA THR A 498 -3.27 10.91 19.51
C THR A 498 -2.29 11.93 18.95
N ILE A 499 -2.17 11.99 17.62
CA ILE A 499 -1.35 12.99 16.93
C ILE A 499 -1.75 14.43 17.30
N ILE A 500 -3.02 14.66 17.64
CA ILE A 500 -3.52 15.99 18.02
C ILE A 500 -2.82 16.49 19.28
N ASN A 501 -2.46 15.61 20.22
CA ASN A 501 -1.71 15.99 21.41
C ASN A 501 -0.19 15.81 21.25
N LYS A 502 0.34 15.71 20.03
CA LYS A 502 1.78 15.53 19.79
C LYS A 502 2.36 16.57 18.84
N THR A 503 3.61 16.94 19.02
CA THR A 503 4.27 17.95 18.18
C THR A 503 5.77 17.71 18.09
N PRO A 504 6.42 18.02 16.95
CA PRO A 504 7.87 17.85 16.82
C PRO A 504 8.57 18.81 17.76
N GLN A 505 9.43 18.28 18.62
CA GLN A 505 10.27 19.07 19.52
C GLN A 505 11.65 18.43 19.65
N THR A 506 12.66 19.25 19.91
CA THR A 506 13.99 18.74 20.22
C THR A 506 13.97 17.95 21.53
N SER A 507 14.81 16.91 21.62
CA SER A 507 14.95 16.13 22.86
C SER A 507 15.36 16.99 24.05
N ARG A 508 16.17 18.04 23.81
CA ARG A 508 16.60 19.00 24.82
C ARG A 508 15.45 19.87 25.32
N THR A 509 14.67 20.46 24.42
CA THR A 509 13.52 21.30 24.79
C THR A 509 12.46 20.46 25.49
N ASN A 510 12.14 19.27 25.00
CA ASN A 510 11.19 18.38 25.66
C ASN A 510 11.58 18.05 27.12
N LYS A 511 12.87 17.76 27.38
CA LYS A 511 13.38 17.56 28.76
C LYS A 511 13.21 18.82 29.63
N ARG A 512 13.33 20.02 29.03
CA ARG A 512 13.17 21.31 29.72
C ARG A 512 11.72 21.64 30.04
N LEU A 513 10.79 21.33 29.13
CA LEU A 513 9.35 21.43 29.38
C LEU A 513 8.99 20.54 30.58
N GLY A 514 9.45 19.29 30.55
CA GLY A 514 9.21 18.29 31.59
C GLY A 514 7.75 17.81 31.61
N GLY A 515 7.39 17.04 32.63
CA GLY A 515 6.04 16.46 32.77
C GLY A 515 5.03 17.37 33.48
N VAL A 516 5.09 18.69 33.29
CA VAL A 516 4.20 19.66 33.95
C VAL A 516 3.15 20.22 32.98
N ASN A 517 2.08 20.79 33.51
CA ASN A 517 1.00 21.37 32.71
C ASN A 517 1.51 22.46 31.73
N PRO A 518 0.84 22.64 30.57
CA PRO A 518 1.16 23.68 29.61
C PRO A 518 1.33 25.09 30.16
N SER A 519 0.42 25.56 31.00
CA SER A 519 0.50 26.87 31.65
C SER A 519 1.82 27.05 32.44
N LEU A 520 2.28 25.98 33.09
CA LEU A 520 3.49 26.00 33.92
C LEU A 520 4.78 25.97 33.09
N TYR A 521 4.85 25.14 32.04
CA TYR A 521 6.04 25.15 31.19
C TYR A 521 6.10 26.43 30.34
N ILE A 522 4.98 26.99 29.90
CA ILE A 522 4.93 28.29 29.20
C ILE A 522 5.52 29.39 30.10
N ALA A 523 5.05 29.50 31.34
CA ALA A 523 5.59 30.46 32.30
C ALA A 523 7.08 30.21 32.62
N ARG A 524 7.57 28.97 32.53
CA ARG A 524 8.99 28.65 32.67
C ARG A 524 9.82 29.12 31.48
N ILE A 525 9.30 28.99 30.26
CA ILE A 525 9.98 29.48 29.04
C ILE A 525 10.07 31.00 29.06
N GLU A 526 8.99 31.69 29.43
CA GLU A 526 8.94 33.16 29.52
C GLU A 526 9.94 33.69 30.57
N ARG A 527 9.96 33.11 31.78
CA ARG A 527 11.00 33.41 32.79
C ARG A 527 12.42 33.08 32.33
N GLY A 528 12.55 32.21 31.32
CA GLY A 528 13.80 31.82 30.70
C GLY A 528 14.31 32.78 29.62
N GLY A 529 13.62 33.91 29.40
CA GLY A 529 14.06 35.00 28.52
C GLY A 529 13.33 35.09 27.17
N VAL A 530 12.27 34.30 26.94
CA VAL A 530 11.46 34.38 25.72
C VAL A 530 10.28 35.32 25.93
N GLU A 531 10.14 36.34 25.08
CA GLU A 531 9.00 37.26 25.12
C GLU A 531 7.67 36.51 24.88
N PRO A 532 6.59 36.79 25.66
CA PRO A 532 5.31 36.08 25.55
C PRO A 532 4.74 36.04 24.12
N ARG A 533 4.85 37.17 23.39
CA ARG A 533 4.40 37.26 22.00
C ARG A 533 5.18 36.33 21.07
N ASN A 534 6.49 36.24 21.23
CA ASN A 534 7.32 35.36 20.41
C ASN A 534 6.99 33.89 20.71
N LEU A 535 6.77 33.54 21.97
CA LEU A 535 6.36 32.19 22.34
C LEU A 535 4.98 31.82 21.74
N ASP A 536 4.04 32.76 21.74
CA ASP A 536 2.74 32.55 21.08
C ASP A 536 2.92 32.31 19.57
N GLU A 537 3.77 33.08 18.90
CA GLU A 537 4.14 32.85 17.50
C GLU A 537 4.79 31.46 17.29
N PHE A 538 5.66 31.01 18.21
CA PHE A 538 6.25 29.67 18.12
C PHE A 538 5.18 28.58 18.27
N ILE A 539 4.27 28.73 19.23
CA ILE A 539 3.16 27.78 19.47
C ILE A 539 2.24 27.70 18.23
N GLU A 540 1.95 28.83 17.59
CA GLU A 540 1.10 28.89 16.40
C GLU A 540 1.68 28.11 15.22
N THR A 541 3.02 28.06 15.06
CA THR A 541 3.68 27.25 14.01
C THR A 541 3.42 25.74 14.13
N HIS A 542 2.94 25.26 15.27
CA HIS A 542 2.55 23.86 15.49
C HIS A 542 1.05 23.62 15.29
N CYS A 543 0.34 24.56 14.65
CA CYS A 543 -1.11 24.55 14.51
C CYS A 543 -1.84 24.54 15.87
N ILE A 544 -1.30 25.24 16.87
CA ILE A 544 -1.88 25.32 18.23
C ILE A 544 -2.39 26.74 18.48
N GLU A 545 -3.55 26.89 19.12
CA GLU A 545 -4.01 28.17 19.66
C GLU A 545 -3.36 28.43 21.04
N PRO A 546 -2.54 29.49 21.21
CA PRO A 546 -1.80 29.71 22.46
C PRO A 546 -2.67 29.87 23.71
N ALA A 547 -3.85 30.49 23.57
CA ALA A 547 -4.78 30.71 24.67
C ALA A 547 -5.19 29.40 25.37
N SER A 548 -5.43 28.33 24.59
CA SER A 548 -5.80 27.01 25.11
C SER A 548 -4.73 26.39 26.00
N LEU A 549 -3.45 26.58 25.67
CA LEU A 549 -2.33 26.10 26.49
C LEU A 549 -2.13 26.94 27.76
N ARG A 550 -2.25 28.27 27.64
CA ARG A 550 -2.11 29.18 28.78
C ARG A 550 -3.17 28.94 29.87
N GLN A 551 -4.34 28.45 29.47
CA GLN A 551 -5.47 28.15 30.36
C GLN A 551 -5.53 26.68 30.80
N ASP A 552 -4.59 25.83 30.36
CA ASP A 552 -4.65 24.38 30.55
C ASP A 552 -5.96 23.73 30.05
N ASP A 553 -6.63 24.35 29.08
CA ASP A 553 -7.89 23.85 28.52
C ASP A 553 -7.63 22.82 27.42
N PHE A 554 -7.52 21.56 27.83
CA PHE A 554 -7.34 20.44 26.90
C PHE A 554 -8.50 20.31 25.91
N GLY A 555 -9.75 20.63 26.29
CA GLY A 555 -10.91 20.48 25.43
C GLY A 555 -10.92 21.49 24.28
N ALA A 556 -10.63 22.76 24.60
CA ALA A 556 -10.44 23.81 23.59
C ALA A 556 -9.24 23.50 22.69
N PHE A 557 -8.09 23.18 23.29
CA PHE A 557 -6.87 22.79 22.58
C PHE A 557 -7.14 21.67 21.56
N TYR A 558 -7.79 20.59 22.00
CA TYR A 558 -7.97 19.39 21.19
C TYR A 558 -8.85 19.67 19.96
N ARG A 559 -9.95 20.41 20.13
CA ARG A 559 -10.85 20.77 19.03
C ARG A 559 -10.22 21.77 18.09
N GLU A 560 -9.61 22.83 18.62
CA GLU A 560 -9.00 23.89 17.82
C GLU A 560 -7.82 23.39 17.01
N ARG A 561 -7.00 22.53 17.61
CA ARG A 561 -5.89 21.91 16.91
C ARG A 561 -6.35 20.90 15.86
N ALA A 562 -7.37 20.08 16.17
CA ALA A 562 -7.96 19.19 15.18
C ALA A 562 -8.44 19.97 13.95
N ARG A 563 -9.08 21.12 14.18
CA ARG A 563 -9.54 22.04 13.14
C ARG A 563 -8.43 22.50 12.20
N ARG A 564 -7.36 23.07 12.77
CA ARG A 564 -6.19 23.57 12.03
C ARG A 564 -5.45 22.45 11.29
N LEU A 565 -5.32 21.27 11.90
CA LEU A 565 -4.71 20.10 11.27
C LEU A 565 -5.53 19.60 10.06
N LEU A 566 -6.86 19.56 10.17
CA LEU A 566 -7.71 19.19 9.04
C LEU A 566 -7.62 20.23 7.91
N ASP A 567 -7.55 21.53 8.22
CA ASP A 567 -7.38 22.60 7.23
C ASP A 567 -6.03 22.47 6.49
N ALA A 568 -4.97 22.11 7.21
CA ALA A 568 -3.67 21.84 6.60
C ALA A 568 -3.71 20.61 5.68
N VAL A 569 -4.45 19.54 6.03
CA VAL A 569 -4.65 18.38 5.15
C VAL A 569 -5.45 18.74 3.90
N GLU A 570 -6.51 19.56 4.02
CA GLU A 570 -7.26 20.06 2.85
C GLU A 570 -6.35 20.84 1.90
N ARG A 571 -5.44 21.67 2.43
CA ARG A 571 -4.47 22.44 1.65
C ARG A 571 -3.46 21.55 0.92
N LEU A 572 -2.89 20.53 1.57
CA LEU A 572 -1.91 19.62 0.94
C LEU A 572 -2.54 18.71 -0.11
N THR A 573 -3.76 18.25 0.13
CA THR A 573 -4.48 17.35 -0.79
C THR A 573 -5.23 18.10 -1.89
N GLY A 574 -5.48 19.40 -1.69
CA GLY A 574 -6.35 20.20 -2.55
C GLY A 574 -7.78 19.65 -2.59
N LYS A 575 -8.22 18.93 -1.55
CA LYS A 575 -9.54 18.31 -1.46
C LYS A 575 -10.25 18.68 -0.17
N PRO A 576 -11.55 19.00 -0.23
CA PRO A 576 -12.34 19.22 0.96
C PRO A 576 -12.47 17.92 1.76
N ILE A 577 -12.33 18.01 3.07
CA ILE A 577 -12.60 16.95 4.03
C ILE A 577 -14.08 17.02 4.41
N ASN A 578 -14.84 16.04 3.93
CA ASN A 578 -16.26 15.92 4.23
C ASN A 578 -16.49 15.35 5.64
N GLY A 579 -17.67 15.59 6.21
CA GLY A 579 -18.07 14.99 7.49
C GLY A 579 -17.48 15.66 8.73
N ARG A 580 -16.91 16.87 8.61
CA ARG A 580 -16.42 17.69 9.75
C ARG A 580 -17.50 18.05 10.79
N GLU A 581 -18.76 17.97 10.39
CA GLU A 581 -19.93 18.23 11.24
C GLU A 581 -20.81 16.98 11.39
N SER A 582 -20.34 15.80 10.93
CA SER A 582 -21.08 14.56 11.07
C SER A 582 -21.26 14.16 12.53
N GLU A 583 -22.28 13.36 12.83
CA GLU A 583 -22.50 12.81 14.17
C GLU A 583 -21.27 12.04 14.70
N GLU A 584 -20.57 11.35 13.80
CA GLU A 584 -19.34 10.63 14.15
C GLU A 584 -18.22 11.58 14.60
N THR A 585 -18.05 12.70 13.90
CA THR A 585 -17.08 13.74 14.26
C THR A 585 -17.49 14.41 15.58
N VAL A 586 -18.77 14.78 15.72
CA VAL A 586 -19.30 15.35 16.98
C VAL A 586 -19.03 14.42 18.17
N ARG A 587 -19.24 13.11 18.00
CA ARG A 587 -18.95 12.10 19.02
C ARG A 587 -17.44 11.98 19.32
N SER A 588 -16.60 12.05 18.29
CA SER A 588 -15.15 11.87 18.42
C SER A 588 -14.44 13.06 19.07
N PHE A 589 -14.98 14.28 18.89
CA PHE A 589 -14.36 15.53 19.35
C PHE A 589 -15.18 16.28 20.40
N ALA A 590 -16.33 15.73 20.84
CA ALA A 590 -17.30 16.41 21.70
C ALA A 590 -17.74 17.77 21.12
N GLY A 591 -18.00 17.80 19.80
CA GLY A 591 -18.44 18.97 19.05
C GLY A 591 -18.06 18.91 17.55
N PRO A 592 -18.71 19.71 16.70
CA PRO A 592 -18.35 19.81 15.28
C PRO A 592 -16.97 20.49 15.12
N ILE A 593 -16.30 20.22 14.00
CA ILE A 593 -14.98 20.79 13.67
C ILE A 593 -15.09 21.61 12.36
N PRO A 594 -15.79 22.75 12.36
CA PRO A 594 -15.97 23.57 11.15
C PRO A 594 -14.63 24.13 10.66
N ARG A 595 -14.50 24.49 9.38
CA ARG A 595 -13.26 25.09 8.85
C ARG A 595 -12.90 26.39 9.57
N LEU A 596 -11.60 26.73 9.67
CA LEU A 596 -11.17 28.10 9.96
C LEU A 596 -11.75 29.03 8.90
N VAL A 597 -12.65 29.93 9.33
CA VAL A 597 -12.81 31.21 8.65
C VAL A 597 -11.56 32.01 9.01
N VAL A 598 -10.59 32.09 8.10
CA VAL A 598 -9.35 32.85 8.34
C VAL A 598 -9.71 34.32 8.56
N ALA A 599 -9.68 34.77 9.81
CA ALA A 599 -9.86 36.17 10.19
C ALA A 599 -8.51 36.90 10.03
N GLY A 600 -8.26 37.42 8.82
CA GLY A 600 -7.00 38.09 8.48
C GLY A 600 -7.03 38.72 7.08
N GLY A 601 -7.79 39.80 6.95
CA GLY A 601 -7.80 40.72 5.80
C GLY A 601 -8.54 40.23 4.56
N PRO A 602 -9.17 41.13 3.77
CA PRO A 602 -9.58 40.77 2.44
C PRO A 602 -8.30 40.44 1.66
N ARG A 603 -8.08 39.14 1.37
CA ARG A 603 -7.66 38.83 -0.01
C ARG A 603 -8.72 39.48 -0.87
N PRO A 604 -8.38 40.25 -1.92
CA PRO A 604 -9.37 40.97 -2.71
C PRO A 604 -10.50 39.98 -2.92
N THR A 605 -11.71 40.29 -2.39
CA THR A 605 -12.86 39.42 -2.63
C THR A 605 -12.81 39.21 -4.12
N GLN A 606 -12.60 37.97 -4.55
CA GLN A 606 -12.65 37.71 -5.98
C GLN A 606 -14.10 38.01 -6.31
N LYS A 607 -14.34 39.25 -6.73
CA LYS A 607 -15.65 39.70 -7.09
C LYS A 607 -15.90 39.05 -8.43
N LEU A 608 -16.85 38.13 -8.44
CA LEU A 608 -17.35 37.64 -9.70
C LEU A 608 -18.34 38.69 -10.20
N PHE A 609 -18.11 39.14 -11.44
CA PHE A 609 -18.93 40.17 -12.07
C PHE A 609 -19.01 41.46 -11.25
N ASP A 610 -17.92 41.87 -10.57
CA ASP A 610 -17.78 43.14 -9.83
C ASP A 610 -18.65 43.35 -8.57
N HIS A 611 -19.72 42.60 -8.39
CA HIS A 611 -20.65 42.80 -7.27
C HIS A 611 -21.00 41.55 -6.44
N TYR A 612 -20.51 40.36 -6.80
CA TYR A 612 -20.68 39.15 -5.98
C TYR A 612 -19.41 38.77 -5.24
N ASP A 613 -19.44 38.83 -3.91
CA ASP A 613 -18.33 38.38 -3.09
C ASP A 613 -18.34 36.86 -3.00
N VAL A 614 -17.31 36.22 -3.56
CA VAL A 614 -17.15 34.75 -3.46
C VAL A 614 -16.89 34.37 -2.01
N ILE A 615 -17.77 33.53 -1.46
CA ILE A 615 -17.65 32.96 -0.11
C ILE A 615 -16.92 31.62 -0.17
N GLU A 616 -17.30 30.77 -1.13
CA GLU A 616 -16.78 29.42 -1.27
C GLU A 616 -16.91 28.98 -2.74
N GLU A 617 -15.89 28.31 -3.28
CA GLU A 617 -16.04 27.58 -4.55
C GLU A 617 -16.61 26.20 -4.25
N LEU A 618 -17.70 25.85 -4.92
CA LEU A 618 -18.43 24.61 -4.73
C LEU A 618 -18.08 23.61 -5.86
N PRO A 619 -18.03 22.31 -5.57
CA PRO A 619 -17.81 21.30 -6.61
C PRO A 619 -18.88 21.41 -7.71
N SER A 620 -18.46 21.53 -8.95
CA SER A 620 -19.35 21.55 -10.12
C SER A 620 -18.90 20.54 -11.16
N GLY A 621 -19.87 19.84 -11.75
CA GLY A 621 -19.60 18.85 -12.79
C GLY A 621 -19.38 19.50 -14.17
N GLY A 622 -18.41 19.00 -14.93
CA GLY A 622 -18.17 19.43 -16.32
C GLY A 622 -17.27 20.66 -16.46
N MET A 623 -17.63 21.59 -17.38
CA MET A 623 -16.87 22.83 -17.68
C MET A 623 -17.39 24.07 -16.95
N SER A 624 -18.37 23.92 -16.06
CA SER A 624 -18.88 25.01 -15.22
C SER A 624 -18.16 25.04 -13.88
N SER A 625 -18.01 26.23 -13.29
CA SER A 625 -17.54 26.44 -11.90
C SER A 625 -18.72 26.86 -11.02
N GLY A 626 -18.92 26.20 -9.88
CA GLY A 626 -19.95 26.55 -8.90
C GLY A 626 -19.37 27.41 -7.78
N TYR A 627 -20.10 28.42 -7.31
CA TYR A 627 -19.67 29.28 -6.20
C TYR A 627 -20.83 29.53 -5.26
N LYS A 628 -20.59 29.50 -3.95
CA LYS A 628 -21.42 30.17 -2.97
C LYS A 628 -20.98 31.63 -2.92
N VAL A 629 -21.90 32.54 -3.19
CA VAL A 629 -21.60 33.97 -3.26
C VAL A 629 -22.50 34.75 -2.31
N ARG A 630 -22.01 35.92 -1.86
CA ARG A 630 -22.84 36.95 -1.23
C ARG A 630 -23.25 37.94 -2.30
N GLY A 631 -24.55 38.14 -2.45
CA GLY A 631 -25.10 39.17 -3.33
C GLY A 631 -24.99 40.58 -2.74
N PRO A 632 -25.27 41.63 -3.54
CA PRO A 632 -25.18 43.02 -3.12
C PRO A 632 -26.09 43.36 -1.93
N GLY A 633 -27.21 42.66 -1.77
CA GLY A 633 -28.15 42.82 -0.66
C GLY A 633 -27.79 42.02 0.60
N GLY A 634 -26.66 41.30 0.60
CA GLY A 634 -26.21 40.46 1.70
C GLY A 634 -26.77 39.03 1.69
N GLU A 635 -27.62 38.70 0.73
CA GLU A 635 -28.19 37.36 0.54
C GLU A 635 -27.13 36.33 0.08
N LEU A 636 -27.33 35.07 0.46
CA LEU A 636 -26.46 33.97 0.04
C LEU A 636 -27.05 33.26 -1.18
N LEU A 637 -26.27 33.16 -2.25
CA LEU A 637 -26.70 32.58 -3.52
C LEU A 637 -25.74 31.47 -3.97
N PHE A 638 -26.25 30.58 -4.82
CA PHE A 638 -25.43 29.69 -5.62
C PHE A 638 -25.22 30.31 -7.01
N MET A 639 -23.96 30.46 -7.44
CA MET A 639 -23.57 30.97 -8.74
C MET A 639 -22.93 29.85 -9.57
N LYS A 640 -23.55 29.47 -10.69
CA LYS A 640 -22.97 28.56 -11.68
C LYS A 640 -22.40 29.35 -12.84
N LYS A 641 -21.08 29.43 -12.93
CA LYS A 641 -20.32 30.15 -13.98
C LYS A 641 -19.95 29.20 -15.12
N VAL A 642 -20.25 29.59 -16.35
CA VAL A 642 -20.04 28.80 -17.58
C VAL A 642 -19.26 29.66 -18.59
N PRO A 643 -18.17 29.16 -19.20
CA PRO A 643 -17.45 29.89 -20.24
C PRO A 643 -18.28 30.03 -21.53
N ILE A 644 -18.17 31.20 -22.18
CA ILE A 644 -18.81 31.51 -23.47
C ILE A 644 -18.01 30.87 -24.62
N GLU A 645 -16.69 30.74 -24.47
CA GLU A 645 -15.81 30.20 -25.50
C GLU A 645 -16.05 28.70 -25.72
N GLY A 646 -16.30 28.29 -26.97
CA GLY A 646 -16.66 26.91 -27.34
C GLY A 646 -18.16 26.58 -27.27
N VAL A 647 -19.01 27.55 -26.94
CA VAL A 647 -20.47 27.43 -26.89
C VAL A 647 -21.07 28.14 -28.12
N ALA A 648 -21.85 27.43 -28.94
CA ALA A 648 -22.59 28.02 -30.06
C ALA A 648 -23.55 29.12 -29.56
N SER A 649 -23.51 30.30 -30.19
CA SER A 649 -24.25 31.50 -29.78
C SER A 649 -25.75 31.28 -29.60
N ASP A 650 -26.35 30.43 -30.42
CA ASP A 650 -27.80 30.17 -30.41
C ASP A 650 -28.21 29.21 -29.29
N ALA A 651 -27.33 28.29 -28.88
CA ALA A 651 -27.59 27.39 -27.77
C ALA A 651 -27.54 28.13 -26.43
N LEU A 652 -26.53 29.00 -26.24
CA LEU A 652 -26.44 29.87 -25.06
C LEU A 652 -27.63 30.83 -24.97
N ARG A 653 -28.07 31.38 -26.10
CA ARG A 653 -29.27 32.22 -26.17
C ARG A 653 -30.54 31.48 -25.74
N ARG A 654 -30.75 30.25 -26.22
CA ARG A 654 -31.89 29.42 -25.80
C ARG A 654 -31.85 29.06 -24.31
N GLU A 655 -30.65 28.81 -23.77
CA GLU A 655 -30.45 28.52 -22.36
C GLU A 655 -30.80 29.72 -21.47
N ILE A 656 -30.29 30.90 -21.82
CA ILE A 656 -30.64 32.16 -21.13
C ILE A 656 -32.15 32.42 -21.21
N ASP A 657 -32.80 32.16 -22.35
CA ASP A 657 -34.25 32.36 -22.49
C ASP A 657 -35.07 31.42 -21.58
N ILE A 658 -34.66 30.15 -21.46
CA ILE A 658 -35.31 29.20 -20.54
C ILE A 658 -35.16 29.66 -19.08
N TYR A 659 -33.96 30.05 -18.66
CA TYR A 659 -33.75 30.56 -17.30
C TYR A 659 -34.54 31.84 -17.03
N ALA A 660 -34.64 32.77 -17.99
CA ALA A 660 -35.44 33.97 -17.87
C ALA A 660 -36.96 33.68 -17.81
N ARG A 661 -37.46 32.65 -18.50
CA ARG A 661 -38.86 32.20 -18.37
C ARG A 661 -39.13 31.65 -16.97
N LEU A 662 -38.22 30.81 -16.45
CA LEU A 662 -38.35 30.20 -15.13
C LEU A 662 -38.24 31.22 -14.00
N GLU A 663 -37.37 32.22 -14.13
CA GLU A 663 -37.26 33.36 -13.21
C GLU A 663 -38.59 34.11 -13.08
N ARG A 664 -39.28 34.38 -14.21
CA ARG A 664 -40.58 35.07 -14.22
C ARG A 664 -41.72 34.20 -13.67
N ALA A 665 -41.69 32.91 -13.94
CA ALA A 665 -42.77 31.99 -13.57
C ALA A 665 -42.75 31.60 -12.08
N GLN A 666 -41.58 31.67 -11.42
CA GLN A 666 -41.41 31.32 -10.00
C GLN A 666 -42.00 29.94 -9.62
N VAL A 667 -41.68 28.93 -10.44
CA VAL A 667 -42.07 27.52 -10.24
C VAL A 667 -41.61 27.02 -8.87
N GLU A 668 -42.52 26.59 -8.00
CA GLU A 668 -42.21 26.24 -6.61
C GLU A 668 -41.29 25.01 -6.51
N GLY A 669 -41.53 24.03 -7.39
CA GLY A 669 -40.76 22.78 -7.51
C GLY A 669 -39.41 22.92 -8.20
N VAL A 670 -38.95 24.13 -8.51
CA VAL A 670 -37.65 24.42 -9.15
C VAL A 670 -36.87 25.38 -8.25
N LEU A 671 -35.53 25.22 -8.18
CA LEU A 671 -34.71 26.18 -7.45
C LEU A 671 -34.92 27.59 -8.00
N ARG A 672 -35.31 28.52 -7.11
CA ARG A 672 -35.56 29.91 -7.47
C ARG A 672 -34.34 30.51 -8.14
N ILE A 673 -34.53 31.02 -9.34
CA ILE A 673 -33.52 31.76 -10.09
C ILE A 673 -33.57 33.22 -9.61
N HIS A 674 -32.41 33.74 -9.23
CA HIS A 674 -32.23 35.11 -8.75
C HIS A 674 -31.71 36.05 -9.84
N GLY A 675 -31.14 35.51 -10.91
CA GLY A 675 -30.69 36.29 -12.04
C GLY A 675 -29.66 35.57 -12.90
N ILE A 676 -29.25 36.25 -13.97
CA ILE A 676 -28.23 35.80 -14.90
C ILE A 676 -27.24 36.94 -15.09
N GLU A 677 -25.96 36.66 -14.87
CA GLU A 677 -24.86 37.60 -15.08
C GLU A 677 -24.07 37.23 -16.32
N ARG A 678 -23.48 38.23 -16.98
CA ARG A 678 -22.68 38.01 -18.18
C ARG A 678 -21.54 39.00 -18.30
N ASN A 679 -20.38 38.50 -18.70
CA ASN A 679 -19.25 39.29 -19.15
C ASN A 679 -18.76 38.76 -20.51
N GLU A 680 -17.62 39.26 -20.99
CA GLU A 680 -17.09 38.90 -22.32
C GLU A 680 -16.76 37.41 -22.46
N THR A 681 -16.41 36.73 -21.37
CA THR A 681 -15.86 35.36 -21.39
C THR A 681 -16.78 34.33 -20.72
N HIS A 682 -17.75 34.74 -19.91
CA HIS A 682 -18.58 33.85 -19.10
C HIS A 682 -20.02 34.34 -18.95
N VAL A 683 -20.94 33.39 -18.78
CA VAL A 683 -22.30 33.59 -18.25
C VAL A 683 -22.38 32.92 -16.89
N ALA A 684 -23.05 33.55 -15.92
CA ALA A 684 -23.30 32.95 -14.62
C ALA A 684 -24.79 32.95 -14.28
N LEU A 685 -25.29 31.79 -13.84
CA LEU A 685 -26.66 31.63 -13.34
C LEU A 685 -26.64 31.74 -11.82
N LEU A 686 -27.53 32.56 -11.26
CA LEU A 686 -27.72 32.71 -9.82
C LEU A 686 -29.02 32.05 -9.39
N THR A 687 -28.93 31.17 -8.39
CA THR A 687 -30.09 30.53 -7.77
C THR A 687 -30.05 30.68 -6.25
N GLU A 688 -31.18 30.39 -5.62
CA GLU A 688 -31.21 30.16 -4.17
C GLU A 688 -30.21 29.04 -3.79
N LEU A 689 -29.62 29.16 -2.61
CA LEU A 689 -28.67 28.18 -2.10
C LEU A 689 -29.42 27.02 -1.43
N ALA A 690 -29.36 25.83 -2.00
CA ALA A 690 -29.93 24.62 -1.40
C ALA A 690 -29.19 24.22 -0.11
N ASP A 691 -29.92 24.06 1.00
CA ASP A 691 -29.39 23.82 2.35
C ASP A 691 -29.45 22.35 2.79
N GLY A 692 -30.27 21.52 2.16
CA GLY A 692 -30.49 20.12 2.53
C GLY A 692 -29.81 19.08 1.64
N GLY A 693 -28.93 19.49 0.71
CA GLY A 693 -28.18 18.61 -0.18
C GLY A 693 -29.02 17.99 -1.32
N SER A 694 -28.44 17.01 -2.03
CA SER A 694 -29.08 16.33 -3.16
C SER A 694 -29.86 15.07 -2.75
N LEU A 695 -30.82 14.65 -3.57
CA LEU A 695 -31.53 13.39 -3.40
C LEU A 695 -30.57 12.19 -3.50
N ALA A 696 -29.51 12.29 -4.30
CA ALA A 696 -28.43 11.29 -4.34
C ALA A 696 -27.73 11.13 -2.98
N SER A 697 -27.39 12.23 -2.31
CA SER A 697 -26.79 12.20 -0.97
C SER A 697 -27.77 11.68 0.09
N TYR A 698 -29.04 12.07 -0.01
CA TYR A 698 -30.09 11.60 0.90
C TYR A 698 -30.29 10.08 0.82
N LEU A 699 -30.35 9.53 -0.40
CA LEU A 699 -30.43 8.08 -0.64
C LEU A 699 -29.24 7.33 -0.06
N ARG A 700 -28.01 7.85 -0.23
CA ARG A 700 -26.81 7.22 0.34
C ARG A 700 -26.85 7.21 1.86
N ALA A 701 -27.32 8.29 2.49
CA ALA A 701 -27.48 8.36 3.94
C ALA A 701 -28.54 7.38 4.47
N ALA A 702 -29.59 7.12 3.67
CA ALA A 702 -30.65 6.16 4.00
C ALA A 702 -30.27 4.67 3.77
N GLY A 703 -29.01 4.36 3.41
CA GLY A 703 -28.56 2.99 3.16
C GLY A 703 -28.66 2.52 1.70
N GLY A 704 -28.92 3.44 0.77
CA GLY A 704 -28.85 3.21 -0.68
C GLY A 704 -30.18 2.98 -1.39
N ALA A 705 -31.28 2.78 -0.65
CA ALA A 705 -32.64 2.66 -1.19
C ALA A 705 -33.65 3.18 -0.15
N LEU A 706 -34.81 3.62 -0.62
CA LEU A 706 -35.93 4.09 0.20
C LEU A 706 -37.06 3.06 0.21
N SER A 707 -37.82 3.05 1.31
CA SER A 707 -39.10 2.34 1.33
C SER A 707 -40.10 3.01 0.37
N PRO A 708 -41.10 2.27 -0.15
CA PRO A 708 -42.19 2.85 -0.93
C PRO A 708 -42.87 4.05 -0.28
N ALA A 709 -43.04 4.02 1.05
CA ALA A 709 -43.64 5.10 1.83
C ALA A 709 -42.81 6.39 1.81
N GLU A 710 -41.47 6.27 1.81
CA GLU A 710 -40.57 7.42 1.72
C GLU A 710 -40.37 7.90 0.27
N ALA A 711 -40.36 6.97 -0.69
CA ALA A 711 -40.14 7.28 -2.10
C ALA A 711 -41.32 8.02 -2.74
N LYS A 712 -42.56 7.65 -2.40
CA LYS A 712 -43.78 8.21 -2.99
C LYS A 712 -43.90 9.74 -2.88
N PRO A 713 -43.76 10.38 -1.70
CA PRO A 713 -43.86 11.84 -1.62
C PRO A 713 -42.79 12.57 -2.42
N ILE A 714 -41.57 12.01 -2.48
CA ILE A 714 -40.47 12.59 -3.27
C ILE A 714 -40.80 12.50 -4.77
N ALA A 715 -41.24 11.33 -5.23
CA ALA A 715 -41.62 11.09 -6.61
C ALA A 715 -42.78 12.01 -7.05
N LEU A 716 -43.80 12.19 -6.21
CA LEU A 716 -44.91 13.12 -6.49
C LEU A 716 -44.42 14.58 -6.58
N THR A 717 -43.50 14.99 -5.70
CA THR A 717 -42.91 16.35 -5.73
C THR A 717 -42.16 16.60 -7.03
N VAL A 718 -41.33 15.64 -7.46
CA VAL A 718 -40.60 15.72 -8.74
C VAL A 718 -41.56 15.77 -9.93
N LEU A 719 -42.62 14.96 -9.91
CA LEU A 719 -43.61 14.91 -10.99
C LEU A 719 -44.39 16.22 -11.13
N ALA A 720 -44.78 16.83 -10.00
CA ALA A 720 -45.41 18.14 -9.99
C ALA A 720 -44.50 19.22 -10.58
N ALA A 721 -43.20 19.21 -10.23
CA ALA A 721 -42.22 20.13 -10.80
C ALA A 721 -42.06 19.95 -12.32
N LEU A 722 -42.03 18.70 -12.81
CA LEU A 722 -41.98 18.43 -14.26
C LEU A 722 -43.22 18.95 -15.00
N ARG A 723 -44.40 18.83 -14.40
CA ARG A 723 -45.65 19.36 -14.96
C ARG A 723 -45.60 20.87 -15.13
N GLU A 724 -45.14 21.59 -14.11
CA GLU A 724 -45.00 23.06 -14.18
C GLU A 724 -43.97 23.47 -15.23
N LEU A 725 -42.86 22.74 -15.36
CA LEU A 725 -41.87 22.96 -16.42
C LEU A 725 -42.48 22.75 -17.82
N HIS A 726 -43.19 21.64 -18.03
CA HIS A 726 -43.78 21.30 -19.32
C HIS A 726 -44.89 22.29 -19.72
N ALA A 727 -45.64 22.83 -18.77
CA ALA A 727 -46.63 23.90 -19.01
C ALA A 727 -46.00 25.21 -19.51
N LEU A 728 -44.71 25.41 -19.26
CA LEU A 728 -43.91 26.54 -19.76
C LEU A 728 -43.14 26.21 -21.04
N ASP A 729 -43.41 25.06 -21.66
CA ASP A 729 -42.71 24.52 -22.81
C ASP A 729 -41.20 24.28 -22.54
N VAL A 730 -40.88 23.88 -21.29
CA VAL A 730 -39.50 23.59 -20.85
C VAL A 730 -39.37 22.10 -20.52
N VAL A 731 -38.47 21.39 -21.20
CA VAL A 731 -38.14 19.98 -20.94
C VAL A 731 -36.82 19.89 -20.16
N HIS A 732 -36.76 19.12 -19.07
CA HIS A 732 -35.61 19.06 -18.16
C HIS A 732 -34.37 18.37 -18.76
N ARG A 733 -34.56 17.23 -19.44
CA ARG A 733 -33.56 16.43 -20.20
C ARG A 733 -32.40 15.79 -19.43
N ASP A 734 -32.15 16.22 -18.20
CA ASP A 734 -31.12 15.65 -17.32
C ASP A 734 -31.66 15.35 -15.93
N LEU A 735 -32.90 14.82 -15.84
CA LEU A 735 -33.48 14.44 -14.55
C LEU A 735 -32.72 13.24 -13.96
N LYS A 736 -32.20 13.42 -12.75
CA LYS A 736 -31.44 12.41 -11.98
C LYS A 736 -31.35 12.83 -10.52
N PRO A 737 -31.01 11.92 -9.58
CA PRO A 737 -30.97 12.21 -8.16
C PRO A 737 -30.04 13.37 -7.76
N GLU A 738 -28.97 13.64 -8.51
CA GLU A 738 -28.06 14.77 -8.24
C GLU A 738 -28.69 16.13 -8.56
N ASN A 739 -29.68 16.15 -9.47
CA ASN A 739 -30.37 17.36 -9.94
C ASN A 739 -31.71 17.60 -9.22
N VAL A 740 -31.95 16.87 -8.13
CA VAL A 740 -33.07 17.09 -7.20
C VAL A 740 -32.46 17.51 -5.87
N LEU A 741 -32.61 18.77 -5.49
CA LEU A 741 -31.99 19.37 -4.32
C LEU A 741 -33.03 19.69 -3.26
N ARG A 742 -32.64 19.62 -1.99
CA ARG A 742 -33.50 20.00 -0.87
C ARG A 742 -33.20 21.44 -0.46
N CYS A 743 -34.21 22.30 -0.50
CA CYS A 743 -34.13 23.70 -0.13
C CYS A 743 -35.33 24.08 0.75
N GLY A 744 -35.08 24.58 1.96
CA GLY A 744 -36.17 25.00 2.87
C GLY A 744 -37.11 23.85 3.25
N GLY A 745 -36.58 22.62 3.30
CA GLY A 745 -37.34 21.41 3.62
C GLY A 745 -38.03 20.73 2.42
N LEU A 746 -38.15 21.40 1.27
CA LEU A 746 -38.81 20.90 0.05
C LEU A 746 -37.81 20.36 -0.97
N TRP A 747 -38.24 19.43 -1.82
CA TRP A 747 -37.46 18.94 -2.96
C TRP A 747 -37.71 19.79 -4.20
N LYS A 748 -36.64 20.24 -4.84
CA LYS A 748 -36.68 21.14 -6.00
C LYS A 748 -35.75 20.67 -7.10
N LEU A 749 -36.16 20.84 -8.35
CA LEU A 749 -35.34 20.54 -9.52
C LEU A 749 -34.31 21.64 -9.79
N CYS A 750 -33.15 21.24 -10.30
CA CYS A 750 -32.11 22.14 -10.77
C CYS A 750 -31.42 21.59 -12.03
N ASP A 751 -30.58 22.40 -12.68
CA ASP A 751 -29.71 21.96 -13.78
C ASP A 751 -30.44 21.29 -14.97
N PHE A 752 -31.16 22.11 -15.73
CA PHE A 752 -31.76 21.74 -17.01
C PHE A 752 -30.66 21.47 -18.05
N GLY A 753 -30.65 20.26 -18.62
CA GLY A 753 -29.53 19.66 -19.36
C GLY A 753 -29.13 20.29 -20.71
N ILE A 754 -29.05 21.62 -20.80
CA ILE A 754 -28.86 22.37 -22.05
C ILE A 754 -27.37 22.58 -22.35
N ALA A 755 -26.57 22.97 -21.34
CA ALA A 755 -25.12 23.17 -21.45
C ALA A 755 -24.33 21.91 -21.89
N LYS A 756 -24.87 20.69 -21.67
CA LYS A 756 -24.19 19.43 -22.04
C LYS A 756 -24.14 19.17 -23.55
N ASN A 757 -24.96 19.88 -24.34
CA ASN A 757 -25.09 19.67 -25.80
C ASN A 757 -24.02 20.38 -26.64
N LEU A 758 -23.16 21.19 -26.04
CA LEU A 758 -22.31 22.13 -26.77
C LEU A 758 -20.94 21.58 -27.18
N ARG A 759 -20.45 20.52 -26.52
CA ARG A 759 -19.12 19.97 -26.78
C ARG A 759 -18.96 19.20 -28.10
N ARG A 760 -20.04 18.95 -28.84
CA ARG A 760 -19.99 18.09 -30.05
C ARG A 760 -20.14 18.79 -31.39
N LEU A 761 -20.46 20.08 -31.41
CA LEU A 761 -20.48 20.87 -32.65
C LEU A 761 -19.11 21.46 -33.02
N VAL A 762 -18.14 21.44 -32.10
CA VAL A 762 -16.82 22.11 -32.30
C VAL A 762 -15.67 21.12 -32.52
N THR A 763 -15.80 19.85 -32.14
CA THR A 763 -14.78 18.82 -32.40
C THR A 763 -15.17 17.94 -33.58
N GLN A 764 -14.64 18.26 -34.75
CA GLN A 764 -14.70 17.39 -35.92
C GLN A 764 -14.00 16.04 -35.64
N HIS A 765 -14.67 14.96 -36.06
CA HIS A 765 -14.18 13.59 -36.20
C HIS A 765 -13.93 12.75 -34.93
N ARG A 766 -15.01 12.23 -34.31
CA ARG A 766 -15.16 10.82 -33.86
C ARG A 766 -16.58 10.56 -33.31
N THR A 767 -17.31 9.66 -33.99
CA THR A 767 -18.54 8.93 -33.60
C THR A 767 -19.61 9.63 -32.73
N PHE A 768 -20.76 9.86 -33.37
CA PHE A 768 -22.05 10.25 -32.80
C PHE A 768 -22.56 9.22 -31.76
N ALA A 769 -22.61 9.58 -30.47
CA ALA A 769 -23.35 8.90 -29.41
C ALA A 769 -23.22 9.64 -28.07
N GLY A 770 -24.29 10.26 -27.54
CA GLY A 770 -24.33 10.66 -26.13
C GLY A 770 -24.79 12.09 -25.84
N HIS A 771 -26.11 12.29 -25.81
CA HIS A 771 -26.74 13.34 -25.01
C HIS A 771 -27.35 12.70 -23.74
N GLY A 772 -27.14 13.31 -22.57
CA GLY A 772 -27.71 12.89 -21.28
C GLY A 772 -26.79 12.07 -20.36
N THR A 773 -27.18 11.93 -19.09
CA THR A 773 -26.42 11.17 -18.08
C THR A 773 -26.60 9.65 -18.28
N PRO A 774 -25.50 8.86 -18.38
CA PRO A 774 -25.59 7.40 -18.54
C PRO A 774 -26.49 6.75 -17.47
N GLY A 775 -27.39 5.86 -17.90
CA GLY A 775 -28.35 5.17 -17.02
C GLY A 775 -29.70 5.88 -16.85
N PHE A 776 -29.78 7.19 -17.09
CA PHE A 776 -31.02 7.98 -17.03
C PHE A 776 -31.51 8.47 -18.40
N ALA A 777 -30.60 8.70 -19.35
CA ALA A 777 -30.93 9.22 -20.66
C ALA A 777 -31.71 8.20 -21.52
N PRO A 778 -32.80 8.60 -22.20
CA PRO A 778 -33.51 7.72 -23.11
C PRO A 778 -32.74 7.54 -24.44
N PRO A 779 -32.98 6.44 -25.18
CA PRO A 779 -32.24 6.13 -26.41
C PRO A 779 -32.32 7.22 -27.48
N GLU A 780 -33.49 7.80 -27.73
CA GLU A 780 -33.66 8.86 -28.73
C GLU A 780 -32.90 10.14 -28.39
N GLN A 781 -32.67 10.41 -27.10
CA GLN A 781 -31.82 11.52 -26.68
C GLN A 781 -30.36 11.21 -26.97
N VAL A 782 -29.90 9.97 -26.73
CA VAL A 782 -28.54 9.53 -27.09
C VAL A 782 -28.29 9.65 -28.61
N ASP A 783 -29.33 9.43 -29.41
CA ASP A 783 -29.34 9.52 -30.88
C ASP A 783 -29.48 10.96 -31.42
N GLY A 784 -29.66 11.96 -30.54
CA GLY A 784 -29.67 13.38 -30.90
C GLY A 784 -31.03 13.93 -31.38
N ALA A 785 -32.14 13.28 -31.04
CA ALA A 785 -33.49 13.75 -31.35
C ALA A 785 -33.86 15.06 -30.61
N GLU A 786 -34.90 15.75 -31.09
CA GLU A 786 -35.41 16.99 -30.47
C GLU A 786 -35.95 16.79 -29.04
N ALA A 787 -36.10 17.90 -28.30
CA ALA A 787 -36.70 17.87 -26.96
C ALA A 787 -38.12 17.31 -27.05
N HIS A 788 -38.42 16.32 -26.22
CA HIS A 788 -39.79 15.88 -26.06
C HIS A 788 -40.08 15.62 -24.57
N PRO A 789 -41.26 16.04 -24.05
CA PRO A 789 -41.69 15.76 -22.67
C PRO A 789 -41.54 14.29 -22.24
N SER A 790 -41.70 13.35 -23.16
CA SER A 790 -41.54 11.91 -22.90
C SER A 790 -40.11 11.49 -22.54
N ALA A 791 -39.10 12.34 -22.78
CA ALA A 791 -37.73 12.10 -22.32
C ALA A 791 -37.63 12.23 -20.79
N ASP A 792 -38.32 13.21 -20.21
CA ASP A 792 -38.38 13.39 -18.75
C ASP A 792 -39.17 12.26 -18.09
N ILE A 793 -40.21 11.74 -18.75
CA ILE A 793 -40.95 10.54 -18.29
C ILE A 793 -40.01 9.33 -18.20
N TYR A 794 -39.16 9.11 -19.21
CA TYR A 794 -38.18 8.02 -19.17
C TYR A 794 -37.21 8.18 -18.00
N ALA A 795 -36.64 9.37 -17.85
CA ALA A 795 -35.72 9.67 -16.76
C ALA A 795 -36.40 9.54 -15.38
N PHE A 796 -37.68 9.91 -15.27
CA PHE A 796 -38.49 9.71 -14.08
C PHE A 796 -38.67 8.22 -13.76
N GLY A 797 -38.97 7.38 -14.75
CA GLY A 797 -39.03 5.92 -14.55
C GLY A 797 -37.71 5.33 -14.04
N LYS A 798 -36.57 5.83 -14.55
CA LYS A 798 -35.24 5.47 -14.04
C LYS A 798 -35.00 5.98 -12.62
N LEU A 799 -35.48 7.18 -12.29
CA LEU A 799 -35.45 7.75 -10.93
C LEU A 799 -36.26 6.90 -9.94
N LEU A 800 -37.46 6.43 -10.31
CA LEU A 800 -38.27 5.54 -9.47
C LEU A 800 -37.52 4.24 -9.12
N ALA A 801 -36.90 3.60 -10.12
CA ALA A 801 -36.10 2.41 -9.89
C ALA A 801 -34.90 2.70 -8.97
N TYR A 802 -34.23 3.83 -9.21
CA TYR A 802 -33.10 4.26 -8.40
C TYR A 802 -33.49 4.53 -6.94
N LEU A 803 -34.64 5.16 -6.68
CA LEU A 803 -35.14 5.41 -5.33
C LEU A 803 -35.37 4.11 -4.55
N LEU A 804 -35.88 3.06 -5.20
CA LEU A 804 -36.25 1.80 -4.53
C LEU A 804 -35.13 0.76 -4.47
N THR A 805 -34.11 0.89 -5.31
CA THR A 805 -33.09 -0.17 -5.48
C THR A 805 -31.64 0.32 -5.42
N GLY A 806 -31.42 1.64 -5.44
CA GLY A 806 -30.08 2.26 -5.52
C GLY A 806 -29.43 2.16 -6.90
N GLN A 807 -30.16 1.69 -7.92
CA GLN A 807 -29.68 1.50 -9.28
C GLN A 807 -30.78 1.73 -10.32
N THR A 808 -30.40 2.01 -11.57
CA THR A 808 -31.32 2.45 -12.64
C THR A 808 -31.97 1.31 -13.44
N ASP A 809 -31.73 0.07 -13.04
CA ASP A 809 -32.32 -1.11 -13.68
C ASP A 809 -33.73 -1.36 -13.13
N VAL A 810 -34.72 -1.09 -13.98
CA VAL A 810 -36.16 -1.15 -13.65
C VAL A 810 -36.64 -2.56 -13.37
N ASP A 811 -35.91 -3.58 -13.83
CA ASP A 811 -36.28 -4.98 -13.63
C ASP A 811 -35.91 -5.50 -12.24
N LYS A 812 -35.07 -4.76 -11.50
CA LYS A 812 -34.74 -5.10 -10.10
C LYS A 812 -35.71 -4.51 -9.08
N VAL A 813 -36.72 -3.75 -9.50
CA VAL A 813 -37.76 -3.24 -8.61
C VAL A 813 -38.67 -4.40 -8.20
N THR A 814 -38.59 -4.80 -6.93
CA THR A 814 -39.29 -5.97 -6.40
C THR A 814 -40.77 -5.71 -6.10
N GLN A 815 -41.17 -4.45 -5.91
CA GLN A 815 -42.56 -4.08 -5.69
C GLN A 815 -43.33 -4.09 -7.02
N PRO A 816 -44.36 -4.95 -7.21
CA PRO A 816 -44.98 -5.17 -8.52
C PRO A 816 -45.55 -3.92 -9.18
N SER A 817 -46.30 -3.09 -8.43
CA SER A 817 -46.94 -1.89 -8.96
C SER A 817 -45.93 -0.80 -9.34
N TRP A 818 -44.88 -0.62 -8.53
CA TRP A 818 -43.78 0.31 -8.83
C TRP A 818 -42.95 -0.15 -10.02
N GLY A 819 -42.60 -1.44 -10.07
CA GLY A 819 -41.87 -2.01 -11.20
C GLY A 819 -42.66 -1.90 -12.50
N LYS A 820 -43.98 -2.12 -12.47
CA LYS A 820 -44.86 -1.90 -13.63
C LYS A 820 -44.79 -0.44 -14.09
N LEU A 821 -44.98 0.52 -13.18
CA LEU A 821 -44.94 1.95 -13.51
C LEU A 821 -43.59 2.37 -14.10
N ALA A 822 -42.47 1.97 -13.47
CA ALA A 822 -41.12 2.29 -13.93
C ALA A 822 -40.83 1.69 -15.32
N ARG A 823 -41.27 0.46 -15.60
CA ARG A 823 -41.16 -0.17 -16.92
C ARG A 823 -41.98 0.56 -17.99
N THR A 824 -43.22 0.93 -17.70
CA THR A 824 -44.05 1.68 -18.67
C THR A 824 -43.48 3.06 -18.98
N CYS A 825 -42.90 3.74 -17.98
CA CYS A 825 -42.21 5.01 -18.18
C CYS A 825 -40.94 4.87 -19.05
N THR A 826 -40.28 3.71 -19.00
CA THR A 826 -39.00 3.45 -19.68
C THR A 826 -39.12 2.64 -20.98
N ILE A 827 -40.32 2.58 -21.57
CA ILE A 827 -40.53 2.00 -22.90
C ILE A 827 -39.62 2.70 -23.92
N ARG A 828 -38.95 1.90 -24.76
CA ARG A 828 -37.95 2.40 -25.72
C ARG A 828 -38.55 3.43 -26.67
N GLU A 829 -39.73 3.16 -27.21
CA GLU A 829 -40.40 4.06 -28.14
C GLU A 829 -41.08 5.23 -27.40
N PRO A 830 -40.80 6.50 -27.75
CA PRO A 830 -41.36 7.66 -27.07
C PRO A 830 -42.89 7.73 -27.02
N SER A 831 -43.57 7.26 -28.08
CA SER A 831 -45.03 7.23 -28.20
C SER A 831 -45.71 6.21 -27.28
N GLY A 832 -44.97 5.19 -26.82
CA GLY A 832 -45.48 4.15 -25.93
C GLY A 832 -45.37 4.51 -24.44
N ARG A 833 -44.74 5.62 -24.09
CA ARG A 833 -44.59 6.07 -22.69
C ARG A 833 -45.86 6.76 -22.20
N LEU A 834 -46.11 6.67 -20.89
CA LEU A 834 -47.23 7.35 -20.25
C LEU A 834 -47.09 8.88 -20.33
N SER A 835 -48.22 9.58 -20.32
CA SER A 835 -48.28 11.01 -20.04
C SER A 835 -48.03 11.30 -18.55
N LEU A 836 -47.62 12.51 -18.20
CA LEU A 836 -47.42 12.93 -16.79
C LEU A 836 -48.65 12.63 -15.91
N ASP A 837 -49.85 12.90 -16.42
CA ASP A 837 -51.10 12.72 -15.65
C ASP A 837 -51.43 11.24 -15.43
N GLN A 838 -51.11 10.37 -16.40
CA GLN A 838 -51.22 8.93 -16.21
C GLN A 838 -50.18 8.42 -15.20
N VAL A 839 -48.94 8.92 -15.25
CA VAL A 839 -47.90 8.55 -14.27
C VAL A 839 -48.32 8.96 -12.86
N GLU A 840 -48.90 10.16 -12.69
CA GLU A 840 -49.38 10.64 -11.39
C GLU A 840 -50.53 9.78 -10.89
N THR A 841 -51.53 9.53 -11.74
CA THR A 841 -52.69 8.69 -11.40
C THR A 841 -52.24 7.31 -10.93
N ASP A 842 -51.35 6.67 -11.69
CA ASP A 842 -50.80 5.36 -11.35
C ASP A 842 -49.99 5.41 -10.05
N LEU A 843 -49.14 6.43 -9.85
CA LEU A 843 -48.32 6.58 -8.65
C LEU A 843 -49.16 6.82 -7.39
N VAL A 844 -50.22 7.64 -7.48
CA VAL A 844 -51.17 7.89 -6.39
C VAL A 844 -51.92 6.60 -6.03
N ALA A 845 -52.32 5.80 -7.02
CA ALA A 845 -53.05 4.54 -6.82
C ALA A 845 -52.21 3.43 -6.16
N ILE A 846 -50.88 3.54 -6.13
CA ILE A 846 -50.02 2.56 -5.46
C ILE A 846 -50.18 2.68 -3.92
N VAL A 847 -50.65 1.61 -3.28
CA VAL A 847 -50.66 1.47 -1.82
C VAL A 847 -49.23 1.26 -1.33
N THR A 848 -48.74 2.13 -0.44
CA THR A 848 -47.36 2.15 0.09
C THR A 848 -47.17 1.31 1.32
#